data_AF-A0A8C8EI59-F1
#
_entry.id   AF-A0A8C8EI59-F1
#
_cell.length_a   1.000
_cell.length_b   1.000
_cell.length_c   1.000
_cell.angle_alpha   90.00
_cell.angle_beta   90.00
_cell.angle_gamma   90.00
#
_symmetry.space_group_name_H-M   'P 1'
#
loop_
_entity.id
_entity.type
_entity.pdbx_description
1 polymer ?
#
loop_
_entity_poly.entity_id
_entity_poly.type
_entity_poly.pdbx_seq_one_letter_code
_entity_poly.pdbx_strand_id
1 'polypeptide(L)'
;MITTVMHYSMVGRTQEAMRELEQVKDKPTVAICSSMALICAHKQSDMIDHEAVAALETHVRNIRKTAGEKPLFYGALFLWLLGHVDKAKDYIDKILKISKSSKEGSILKGWVDMNSEDAFQRNNAICYLDGGGQHSRDVFGMMGKVPQCTAAALPLIVTSHSDFLPGLMLKMKLFLALQDWEQALDTAARILQQDGRNLNAIQVLAIHTIVRDGDLVKVSSGYGATCCSTVAPYNQTDECCSQTEWKLATLPGGNPEILQLLTPFTERAYSKAPGNADVANEMGYLLSLQKKTKEATRWYSTALDIDTSSVPALAGLIRCQLMDGQLQEAANQLEFLREIHQSIGQSAELVLLQALLVHKRGAGLAVMSPLLKEATDLHFLDLRGRPMGPDYFHRLQPDFIFQTPQIQLWTWYQSAQQFLDFCLERDPTIAEVHLLQARIHLHEGDYNLCFQCLETGVSHNFQVLDFPQYHQLKARALRGVGELEEAIKSLKVAMGIQAVSGREAHVSNSERVSVFLELAEALRLHGEPDESTMVLQDAIVAFAGTPEEICVTIANVDMALAKDDLDTALSVLRGITPDQTHYAAAKEKMALIYLQKRKDKKLYIACYREIRDELPGPQSSILLGDAYINVQEPERAIEVYQEAMSWTVRDATLWRKMGRAYVKSHQYNQEHFLYKWAVFHSVCLSQAHSVQLSVLKRCQTERPELLEQERTVLCSICCQLARHYRSRTAVDRTKYYYNQAIVAIGRTDNKISLELAQFYLENGKTDEALMQVEEVLAKDALHPDATMVQSSLLYIHYICKSMRTPHNYVFLAKCIQVLRRSARLDDALALFQACEHHNHGATTEPGYNYCKGLYYCEALFHLNKARRDNEWGDQAMELMIRICLNPDKEVIGGEVFETPQEEEQVGVATAQNLVKEFRPRHGSSGGQRSDRILLLVNLCLMATRDPKHIQRALQAFTELASTQVNNVPYLLAMGQAFMLLKQTPRARNQLKRLTKVEWSWELSEDLETAWLLLADVYIKSGKYDIACDLLQRCIKYNQSCSRAYEYMGYIREKEHSYHDASVFYDHAWLYTNRVNPSVGFRLAFNYLKFKQYNETIEVCHKVCTVDDITIVAWSQICKTALTDLVPGYHYWKYWKGLSVV
;
A
#
# COMPACT_ATOMS: atom_id res chain seq x y z
N MET A 1 41.73 -15.23 22.88
CA MET A 1 42.21 -14.11 23.71
C MET A 1 41.10 -13.09 23.93
N ILE A 2 40.62 -12.34 22.93
CA ILE A 2 39.46 -11.43 23.10
C ILE A 2 38.23 -12.21 23.58
N THR A 3 37.97 -13.37 22.98
CA THR A 3 36.93 -14.32 23.42
C THR A 3 37.15 -14.83 24.84
N THR A 4 38.39 -15.12 25.22
CA THR A 4 38.76 -15.59 26.56
C THR A 4 38.55 -14.48 27.61
N VAL A 5 38.82 -13.23 27.24
CA VAL A 5 38.70 -12.05 28.10
C VAL A 5 37.26 -11.58 28.23
N MET A 6 36.48 -11.58 27.14
CA MET A 6 35.04 -11.40 27.22
C MET A 6 34.40 -12.53 28.02
N HIS A 7 34.87 -13.77 27.86
CA HIS A 7 34.44 -14.89 28.70
C HIS A 7 34.74 -14.65 30.18
N TYR A 8 35.94 -14.22 30.57
CA TYR A 8 36.22 -13.95 31.98
C TYR A 8 35.52 -12.70 32.55
N SER A 9 35.29 -11.67 31.72
CA SER A 9 34.52 -10.47 32.09
C SER A 9 33.03 -10.78 32.23
N MET A 10 32.47 -11.63 31.36
CA MET A 10 31.08 -12.11 31.40
C MET A 10 30.85 -13.13 32.53
N VAL A 11 31.87 -13.90 32.92
CA VAL A 11 31.80 -14.93 33.99
C VAL A 11 32.12 -14.35 35.38
N GLY A 12 32.37 -13.04 35.50
CA GLY A 12 32.63 -12.36 36.78
C GLY A 12 33.95 -12.75 37.46
N ARG A 13 34.86 -13.44 36.77
CA ARG A 13 36.17 -13.88 37.31
C ARG A 13 37.25 -12.86 36.99
N THR A 14 37.08 -11.66 37.53
CA THR A 14 37.92 -10.48 37.24
C THR A 14 39.40 -10.70 37.57
N GLN A 15 39.72 -11.36 38.69
CA GLN A 15 41.12 -11.57 39.12
C GLN A 15 41.90 -12.57 38.25
N GLU A 16 41.25 -13.65 37.78
CA GLU A 16 41.86 -14.61 36.85
C GLU A 16 42.12 -13.95 35.48
N ALA A 17 41.17 -13.12 35.03
CA ALA A 17 41.29 -12.34 33.80
C ALA A 17 42.49 -11.40 33.83
N MET A 18 42.68 -10.67 34.95
CA MET A 18 43.78 -9.72 35.11
C MET A 18 45.13 -10.41 35.07
N ARG A 19 45.28 -11.58 35.71
CA ARG A 19 46.54 -12.35 35.70
C ARG A 19 46.95 -12.85 34.31
N GLU A 20 45.98 -13.28 33.51
CA GLU A 20 46.23 -13.75 32.14
C GLU A 20 46.52 -12.57 31.19
N LEU A 21 45.80 -11.46 31.36
CA LEU A 21 46.00 -10.25 30.54
C LEU A 21 47.34 -9.56 30.82
N GLU A 22 47.81 -9.57 32.07
CA GLU A 22 49.08 -8.97 32.49
C GLU A 22 50.29 -9.65 31.81
N GLN A 23 50.21 -10.96 31.56
CA GLN A 23 51.27 -11.73 30.86
C GLN A 23 51.36 -11.41 29.36
N VAL A 24 50.32 -10.79 28.81
CA VAL A 24 50.14 -10.59 27.37
C VAL A 24 50.22 -9.10 27.00
N LYS A 25 50.13 -8.20 27.98
CA LYS A 25 50.05 -6.74 27.76
C LYS A 25 51.20 -6.16 26.95
N ASP A 26 52.40 -6.73 27.07
CA ASP A 26 53.61 -6.24 26.38
C ASP A 26 53.78 -6.82 24.97
N LYS A 27 52.89 -7.73 24.52
CA LYS A 27 52.98 -8.29 23.16
C LYS A 27 52.53 -7.25 22.13
N PRO A 28 53.39 -6.85 21.18
CA PRO A 28 53.16 -5.68 20.34
C PRO A 28 51.87 -5.77 19.53
N THR A 29 51.45 -6.97 19.11
CA THR A 29 50.25 -7.20 18.28
C THR A 29 48.92 -7.00 19.01
N VAL A 30 48.88 -7.19 20.33
CA VAL A 30 47.64 -7.18 21.14
C VAL A 30 47.66 -6.18 22.28
N ALA A 31 48.79 -5.49 22.48
CA ALA A 31 49.05 -4.59 23.61
C ALA A 31 47.95 -3.56 23.88
N ILE A 32 47.35 -2.99 22.82
CA ILE A 32 46.25 -2.02 22.95
C ILE A 32 45.00 -2.69 23.52
N CYS A 33 44.57 -3.81 22.92
CA CYS A 33 43.36 -4.54 23.32
C CYS A 33 43.50 -5.14 24.72
N SER A 34 44.64 -5.76 25.04
CA SER A 34 44.90 -6.32 26.37
C SER A 34 44.94 -5.25 27.46
N SER A 35 45.53 -4.08 27.19
CA SER A 35 45.56 -2.98 28.15
C SER A 35 44.19 -2.33 28.33
N MET A 36 43.39 -2.21 27.27
CA MET A 36 41.99 -1.78 27.36
C MET A 36 41.14 -2.77 28.17
N ALA A 37 41.35 -4.07 27.95
CA ALA A 37 40.68 -5.11 28.71
C ALA A 37 41.06 -5.11 30.19
N LEU A 38 42.33 -4.87 30.54
CA LEU A 38 42.76 -4.68 31.93
C LEU A 38 42.05 -3.49 32.58
N ILE A 39 41.89 -2.37 31.85
CA ILE A 39 41.14 -1.21 32.35
C ILE A 39 39.67 -1.58 32.63
N CYS A 40 39.02 -2.33 31.74
CA CYS A 40 37.66 -2.81 31.97
C CYS A 40 37.58 -3.74 33.18
N ALA A 41 38.53 -4.66 33.34
CA ALA A 41 38.58 -5.57 34.48
C ALA A 41 38.79 -4.84 35.82
N HIS A 42 39.69 -3.85 35.88
CA HIS A 42 39.91 -3.00 37.07
C HIS A 42 38.70 -2.11 37.41
N LYS A 43 37.88 -1.73 36.42
CA LYS A 43 36.65 -0.95 36.65
C LYS A 43 35.46 -1.84 37.07
N GLN A 44 35.51 -3.14 36.79
CA GLN A 44 34.50 -4.12 37.17
C GLN A 44 34.80 -4.80 38.51
N SER A 45 36.00 -4.63 39.09
CA SER A 45 36.33 -5.15 40.42
C SER A 45 35.71 -4.31 41.54
N ASP A 46 35.32 -4.96 42.64
CA ASP A 46 34.70 -4.32 43.82
C ASP A 46 35.56 -3.18 44.43
N MET A 47 36.88 -3.24 44.22
CA MET A 47 37.85 -2.20 44.57
C MET A 47 38.55 -1.71 43.30
N ILE A 48 38.33 -0.45 42.93
CA ILE A 48 38.93 0.15 41.72
C ILE A 48 40.31 0.71 42.06
N ASP A 49 41.36 0.15 41.46
CA ASP A 49 42.71 0.73 41.51
C ASP A 49 42.84 1.86 40.48
N HIS A 50 42.57 3.08 40.92
CA HIS A 50 42.62 4.27 40.07
C HIS A 50 44.03 4.58 39.53
N GLU A 51 45.08 4.19 40.26
CA GLU A 51 46.47 4.42 39.83
C GLU A 51 46.87 3.44 38.73
N ALA A 52 46.50 2.16 38.88
CA ALA A 52 46.69 1.15 37.84
C ALA A 52 45.90 1.47 36.56
N VAL A 53 44.64 1.92 36.70
CA VAL A 53 43.82 2.36 35.55
C VAL A 53 44.47 3.54 34.83
N ALA A 54 44.93 4.57 35.57
CA ALA A 54 45.60 5.72 34.97
C ALA A 54 46.92 5.32 34.26
N ALA A 55 47.71 4.44 34.87
CA ALA A 55 48.93 3.91 34.27
C ALA A 55 48.63 3.16 32.96
N LEU A 56 47.63 2.29 32.93
CA LEU A 56 47.20 1.57 31.72
C LEU A 56 46.65 2.52 30.65
N GLU A 57 45.90 3.56 31.02
CA GLU A 57 45.40 4.57 30.08
C GLU A 57 46.55 5.40 29.45
N THR A 58 47.61 5.69 30.20
CA THR A 58 48.81 6.33 29.63
C THR A 58 49.59 5.38 28.73
N HIS A 59 49.68 4.10 29.10
CA HIS A 59 50.32 3.06 28.31
C HIS A 59 49.64 2.87 26.95
N VAL A 60 48.29 2.77 26.93
CA VAL A 60 47.49 2.71 25.69
C VAL A 60 47.73 3.96 24.82
N ARG A 61 47.75 5.15 25.42
CA ARG A 61 48.01 6.42 24.70
C ARG A 61 49.39 6.45 24.05
N ASN A 62 50.41 5.93 24.72
CA ASN A 62 51.77 5.87 24.19
C ASN A 62 51.90 4.86 23.05
N ILE A 63 51.36 3.64 23.23
CA ILE A 63 51.38 2.61 22.17
C ILE A 63 50.58 3.06 20.95
N ARG A 64 49.43 3.74 21.15
CA ARG A 64 48.62 4.25 20.04
C ARG A 64 49.39 5.19 19.11
N LYS A 65 50.42 5.91 19.59
CA LYS A 65 51.23 6.82 18.75
C LYS A 65 52.14 6.08 17.78
N THR A 66 52.67 4.92 18.18
CA THR A 66 53.66 4.13 17.42
C THR A 66 53.11 2.82 16.86
N ALA A 67 51.85 2.47 17.15
CA ALA A 67 51.22 1.22 16.73
C ALA A 67 51.04 1.10 15.20
N GLY A 68 51.37 -0.08 14.68
CA GLY A 68 51.03 -0.51 13.32
C GLY A 68 49.57 -0.96 13.18
N GLU A 69 49.26 -1.67 12.10
CA GLU A 69 47.88 -2.04 11.74
C GLU A 69 47.21 -3.01 12.75
N LYS A 70 47.87 -4.13 13.09
CA LYS A 70 47.29 -5.20 13.93
C LYS A 70 46.87 -4.77 15.34
N PRO A 71 47.68 -3.98 16.10
CA PRO A 71 47.30 -3.53 17.44
C PRO A 71 46.13 -2.55 17.42
N LEU A 72 46.05 -1.71 16.38
CA LEU A 72 44.91 -0.82 16.16
C LEU A 72 43.65 -1.60 15.78
N PHE A 73 43.77 -2.65 14.96
CA PHE A 73 42.65 -3.52 14.57
C PHE A 73 42.03 -4.23 15.77
N TYR A 74 42.83 -4.92 16.60
CA TYR A 74 42.31 -5.59 17.79
C TYR A 74 41.76 -4.61 18.83
N GLY A 75 42.32 -3.41 18.94
CA GLY A 75 41.76 -2.33 19.77
C GLY A 75 40.39 -1.84 19.26
N ALA A 76 40.24 -1.64 17.95
CA ALA A 76 38.97 -1.26 17.33
C ALA A 76 37.90 -2.36 17.49
N LEU A 77 38.27 -3.62 17.26
CA LEU A 77 37.38 -4.77 17.41
C LEU A 77 36.87 -4.88 18.86
N PHE A 78 37.75 -4.69 19.85
CA PHE A 78 37.38 -4.72 21.25
C PHE A 78 36.39 -3.59 21.63
N LEU A 79 36.64 -2.36 21.15
CA LEU A 79 35.73 -1.23 21.41
C LEU A 79 34.36 -1.41 20.76
N TRP A 80 34.31 -2.00 19.56
CA TRP A 80 33.06 -2.32 18.87
C TRP A 80 32.24 -3.37 19.63
N LEU A 81 32.90 -4.43 20.13
CA LEU A 81 32.25 -5.48 20.92
C LEU A 81 31.69 -4.96 22.26
N LEU A 82 32.26 -3.90 22.83
CA LEU A 82 31.74 -3.21 24.01
C LEU A 82 30.62 -2.18 23.70
N GLY A 83 30.20 -2.05 22.44
CA GLY A 83 29.18 -1.08 22.01
C GLY A 83 29.69 0.36 21.86
N HIS A 84 30.99 0.62 22.01
CA HIS A 84 31.59 1.95 21.84
C HIS A 84 31.95 2.22 20.38
N VAL A 85 30.93 2.34 19.53
CA VAL A 85 31.05 2.43 18.07
C VAL A 85 31.89 3.62 17.60
N ASP A 86 31.71 4.81 18.18
CA ASP A 86 32.43 6.02 17.76
C ASP A 86 33.94 5.91 18.01
N LYS A 87 34.32 5.38 19.18
CA LYS A 87 35.73 5.14 19.50
C LYS A 87 36.31 4.04 18.62
N ALA A 88 35.53 3.05 18.22
CA ALA A 88 35.99 2.04 17.25
C ALA A 88 36.29 2.66 15.88
N LYS A 89 35.42 3.56 15.39
CA LYS A 89 35.61 4.30 14.11
C LYS A 89 36.92 5.09 14.09
N ASP A 90 37.27 5.78 15.18
CA ASP A 90 38.54 6.51 15.30
C ASP A 90 39.78 5.63 15.08
N TYR A 91 39.75 4.39 15.56
CA TYR A 91 40.85 3.44 15.41
C TYR A 91 40.88 2.87 13.98
N ILE A 92 39.71 2.58 13.41
CA ILE A 92 39.55 2.11 12.03
C ILE A 92 40.05 3.15 11.03
N ASP A 93 39.66 4.42 11.18
CA ASP A 93 40.11 5.50 10.30
C ASP A 93 41.63 5.73 10.41
N LYS A 94 42.22 5.45 11.58
CA LYS A 94 43.68 5.47 11.72
C LYS A 94 44.35 4.32 10.96
N ILE A 95 43.78 3.11 10.97
CA ILE A 95 44.26 1.97 10.17
C ILE A 95 44.21 2.30 8.68
N LEU A 96 43.08 2.84 8.20
CA LEU A 96 42.87 3.19 6.80
C LEU A 96 43.72 4.38 6.34
N LYS A 97 44.12 5.28 7.25
CA LYS A 97 45.10 6.36 6.99
C LYS A 97 46.53 5.82 6.83
N ILE A 98 46.91 4.84 7.65
CA ILE A 98 48.23 4.17 7.57
C ILE A 98 48.30 3.30 6.31
N SER A 99 47.20 2.62 5.99
CA SER A 99 47.13 1.58 4.97
C SER A 99 45.76 1.61 4.27
N LYS A 100 45.67 2.36 3.18
CA LYS A 100 44.41 2.51 2.42
C LYS A 100 43.88 1.18 1.84
N SER A 101 44.74 0.17 1.71
CA SER A 101 44.41 -1.18 1.20
C SER A 101 44.32 -2.24 2.29
N SER A 102 44.25 -1.88 3.58
CA SER A 102 44.13 -2.87 4.66
C SER A 102 42.78 -3.59 4.59
N LYS A 103 42.85 -4.90 4.37
CA LYS A 103 41.68 -5.79 4.29
C LYS A 103 40.95 -5.87 5.64
N GLU A 104 41.70 -6.05 6.72
CA GLU A 104 41.17 -6.16 8.09
C GLU A 104 40.48 -4.85 8.51
N GLY A 105 41.07 -3.69 8.21
CA GLY A 105 40.47 -2.39 8.50
C GLY A 105 39.19 -2.10 7.70
N SER A 106 39.17 -2.48 6.42
CA SER A 106 37.99 -2.31 5.54
C SER A 106 36.84 -3.22 5.96
N ILE A 107 37.12 -4.48 6.29
CA ILE A 107 36.09 -5.43 6.75
C ILE A 107 35.47 -4.95 8.07
N LEU A 108 36.29 -4.53 9.05
CA LEU A 108 35.79 -4.03 10.33
C LEU A 108 34.98 -2.72 10.17
N LYS A 109 35.37 -1.85 9.23
CA LYS A 109 34.57 -0.67 8.86
C LYS A 109 33.20 -1.06 8.31
N GLY A 110 33.17 -2.06 7.43
CA GLY A 110 31.92 -2.61 6.91
C GLY A 110 30.99 -3.12 8.02
N TRP A 111 31.51 -3.88 8.99
CA TRP A 111 30.71 -4.34 10.14
C TRP A 111 30.19 -3.20 11.03
N VAL A 112 31.00 -2.16 11.24
CA VAL A 112 30.61 -0.99 12.02
C VAL A 112 29.53 -0.17 11.32
N ASP A 113 29.65 0.03 10.01
CA ASP A 113 28.70 0.80 9.21
C ASP A 113 27.38 0.03 8.98
N MET A 114 27.42 -1.31 8.97
CA MET A 114 26.23 -2.18 8.94
C MET A 114 25.32 -1.99 10.17
N ASN A 115 25.91 -1.75 11.34
CA ASN A 115 25.19 -1.55 12.60
C ASN A 115 24.80 -0.08 12.84
N SER A 116 24.98 0.80 11.85
CA SER A 116 24.60 2.21 11.94
C SER A 116 23.09 2.41 11.73
N GLU A 117 22.49 3.37 12.42
CA GLU A 117 21.09 3.78 12.21
C GLU A 117 20.89 4.53 10.87
N ASP A 118 21.98 5.03 10.26
CA ASP A 118 21.96 5.72 8.97
C ASP A 118 21.91 4.75 7.79
N ALA A 119 20.82 4.81 7.01
CA ALA A 119 20.60 3.96 5.84
C ALA A 119 21.69 4.13 4.76
N PHE A 120 22.30 5.31 4.65
CA PHE A 120 23.37 5.56 3.69
C PHE A 120 24.66 4.82 4.08
N GLN A 121 24.99 4.80 5.37
CA GLN A 121 26.15 4.06 5.89
C GLN A 121 25.96 2.56 5.74
N ARG A 122 24.76 2.04 6.04
CA ARG A 122 24.43 0.62 5.84
C ARG A 122 24.57 0.16 4.39
N ASN A 123 24.16 0.98 3.43
CA ASN A 123 24.29 0.64 2.00
C ASN A 123 25.76 0.67 1.52
N ASN A 124 26.57 1.58 2.08
CA ASN A 124 28.00 1.68 1.73
C ASN A 124 28.85 0.59 2.41
N ALA A 125 28.33 -0.06 3.44
CA ALA A 125 29.04 -1.11 4.17
C ALA A 125 29.44 -2.30 3.27
N ILE A 126 28.64 -2.64 2.26
CA ILE A 126 28.93 -3.71 1.30
C ILE A 126 30.24 -3.43 0.54
N CYS A 127 30.47 -2.19 0.11
CA CYS A 127 31.69 -1.79 -0.59
C CYS A 127 32.94 -1.98 0.29
N TYR A 128 32.82 -1.74 1.60
CA TYR A 128 33.91 -1.97 2.55
C TYR A 128 34.14 -3.45 2.84
N LEU A 129 33.07 -4.26 2.87
CA LEU A 129 33.14 -5.73 2.95
C LEU A 129 33.66 -6.38 1.64
N ASP A 130 33.52 -5.69 0.50
CA ASP A 130 34.11 -6.04 -0.81
C ASP A 130 35.56 -5.56 -0.97
N GLY A 131 36.05 -4.65 -0.13
CA GLY A 131 37.39 -4.07 -0.17
C GLY A 131 38.55 -5.08 -0.03
N GLY A 132 38.27 -6.35 0.25
CA GLY A 132 39.22 -7.47 0.16
C GLY A 132 39.38 -8.08 -1.25
N GLY A 133 38.59 -7.62 -2.23
CA GLY A 133 38.43 -8.17 -3.57
C GLY A 133 37.09 -8.94 -3.72
N GLN A 134 36.51 -8.94 -4.94
CA GLN A 134 35.28 -9.68 -5.29
C GLN A 134 35.36 -11.20 -5.03
N HIS A 135 36.57 -11.73 -4.80
CA HIS A 135 36.85 -13.14 -4.49
C HIS A 135 37.52 -13.35 -3.13
N SER A 136 37.44 -12.39 -2.19
CA SER A 136 37.95 -12.59 -0.84
C SER A 136 37.24 -13.77 -0.17
N ARG A 137 37.98 -14.83 0.16
CA ARG A 137 37.51 -15.99 0.94
C ARG A 137 37.52 -15.73 2.46
N ASP A 138 37.64 -14.47 2.87
CA ASP A 138 37.64 -14.12 4.28
C ASP A 138 36.24 -14.30 4.87
N VAL A 139 36.11 -15.31 5.74
CA VAL A 139 34.86 -15.69 6.40
C VAL A 139 34.25 -14.51 7.15
N PHE A 140 35.07 -13.64 7.76
CA PHE A 140 34.59 -12.51 8.53
C PHE A 140 33.95 -11.43 7.64
N GLY A 141 34.51 -11.15 6.46
CA GLY A 141 33.92 -10.23 5.49
C GLY A 141 32.69 -10.81 4.77
N MET A 142 32.70 -12.11 4.48
CA MET A 142 31.57 -12.79 3.83
C MET A 142 30.34 -12.88 4.75
N MET A 143 30.53 -13.13 6.04
CA MET A 143 29.45 -13.13 7.03
C MET A 143 28.72 -11.78 7.11
N GLY A 144 29.44 -10.66 6.96
CA GLY A 144 28.85 -9.32 7.00
C GLY A 144 27.91 -9.02 5.83
N LYS A 145 28.01 -9.79 4.72
CA LYS A 145 27.20 -9.61 3.51
C LYS A 145 25.85 -10.34 3.57
N VAL A 146 25.74 -11.37 4.40
CA VAL A 146 24.55 -12.24 4.50
C VAL A 146 23.27 -11.50 4.93
N PRO A 147 23.30 -10.49 5.83
CA PRO A 147 22.08 -9.79 6.27
C PRO A 147 21.40 -8.92 5.18
N GLN A 148 22.13 -8.50 4.14
CA GLN A 148 21.61 -7.63 3.07
C GLN A 148 21.61 -8.28 1.67
N CYS A 149 22.53 -9.20 1.38
CA CYS A 149 22.61 -9.86 0.08
C CYS A 149 21.93 -11.24 0.10
N THR A 150 20.96 -11.40 -0.81
CA THR A 150 20.29 -12.64 -1.18
C THR A 150 21.29 -13.78 -1.44
N ALA A 151 21.01 -14.97 -0.89
CA ALA A 151 21.37 -16.36 -1.25
C ALA A 151 22.75 -16.75 -1.86
N ALA A 152 23.53 -15.86 -2.47
CA ALA A 152 24.71 -16.18 -3.27
C ALA A 152 26.03 -16.28 -2.47
N ALA A 153 26.17 -15.56 -1.35
CA ALA A 153 27.40 -15.57 -0.54
C ALA A 153 27.50 -16.79 0.39
N LEU A 154 26.35 -17.31 0.84
CA LEU A 154 26.26 -18.36 1.85
C LEU A 154 26.71 -19.75 1.35
N PRO A 155 26.42 -20.17 0.10
CA PRO A 155 26.96 -21.39 -0.48
C PRO A 155 28.48 -21.38 -0.55
N LEU A 156 29.12 -20.22 -0.84
CA LEU A 156 30.59 -20.11 -0.84
C LEU A 156 31.18 -20.29 0.57
N ILE A 157 30.52 -19.80 1.62
CA ILE A 157 30.97 -19.97 3.02
C ILE A 157 30.91 -21.45 3.41
N VAL A 158 29.81 -22.12 3.09
CA VAL A 158 29.58 -23.52 3.47
C VAL A 158 30.44 -24.49 2.65
N THR A 159 30.73 -24.18 1.39
CA THR A 159 31.65 -24.97 0.55
C THR A 159 33.12 -24.77 0.93
N SER A 160 33.50 -23.59 1.43
CA SER A 160 34.87 -23.31 1.87
C SER A 160 35.15 -23.78 3.30
N HIS A 161 34.15 -23.77 4.18
CA HIS A 161 34.27 -24.16 5.59
C HIS A 161 33.02 -24.97 6.01
N SER A 162 33.04 -26.28 5.77
CA SER A 162 31.90 -27.19 6.02
C SER A 162 31.49 -27.29 7.49
N ASP A 163 32.44 -27.10 8.40
CA ASP A 163 32.25 -27.29 9.86
C ASP A 163 32.00 -25.98 10.61
N PHE A 164 31.75 -24.89 9.89
CA PHE A 164 31.56 -23.58 10.49
C PHE A 164 30.11 -23.37 10.96
N LEU A 165 29.87 -23.65 12.25
CA LEU A 165 28.56 -23.61 12.90
C LEU A 165 27.76 -22.29 12.65
N PRO A 166 28.35 -21.09 12.73
CA PRO A 166 27.62 -19.84 12.44
C PRO A 166 27.14 -19.75 10.99
N GLY A 167 27.92 -20.26 10.03
CA GLY A 167 27.52 -20.34 8.62
C GLY A 167 26.36 -21.30 8.40
N LEU A 168 26.37 -22.45 9.08
CA LEU A 168 25.26 -23.41 9.05
C LEU A 168 23.99 -22.82 9.70
N MET A 169 24.12 -22.09 10.82
CA MET A 169 22.97 -21.41 11.45
C MET A 169 22.34 -20.35 10.55
N LEU A 170 23.16 -19.54 9.86
CA LEU A 170 22.68 -18.58 8.86
C LEU A 170 22.01 -19.29 7.67
N LYS A 171 22.55 -20.42 7.22
CA LYS A 171 21.98 -21.25 6.14
C LYS A 171 20.62 -21.82 6.52
N MET A 172 20.48 -22.33 7.73
CA MET A 172 19.20 -22.80 8.27
C MET A 172 18.17 -21.66 8.32
N LYS A 173 18.53 -20.48 8.85
CA LYS A 173 17.63 -19.31 8.92
C LYS A 173 17.23 -18.80 7.53
N LEU A 174 18.13 -18.85 6.55
CA LEU A 174 17.82 -18.46 5.17
C LEU A 174 16.82 -19.42 4.51
N PHE A 175 17.01 -20.73 4.65
CA PHE A 175 16.05 -21.70 4.10
C PHE A 175 14.68 -21.58 4.73
N LEU A 176 14.63 -21.33 6.04
CA LEU A 176 13.38 -21.02 6.71
C LEU A 176 12.70 -19.76 6.14
N ALA A 177 13.47 -18.70 5.86
CA ALA A 177 12.97 -17.48 5.23
C ALA A 177 12.49 -17.70 3.79
N LEU A 178 13.12 -18.61 3.05
CA LEU A 178 12.74 -19.03 1.69
C LEU A 178 11.63 -20.08 1.67
N GLN A 179 11.14 -20.52 2.84
CA GLN A 179 10.13 -21.57 3.00
C GLN A 179 10.55 -22.97 2.51
N ASP A 180 11.86 -23.20 2.39
CA ASP A 180 12.43 -24.51 2.04
C ASP A 180 12.67 -25.31 3.33
N TRP A 181 11.62 -25.99 3.78
CA TRP A 181 11.61 -26.75 5.03
C TRP A 181 12.56 -27.94 5.01
N GLU A 182 12.65 -28.66 3.89
CA GLU A 182 13.52 -29.84 3.76
C GLU A 182 14.98 -29.46 3.98
N GLN A 183 15.46 -28.42 3.29
CA GLN A 183 16.84 -27.98 3.43
C GLN A 183 17.11 -27.31 4.79
N ALA A 184 16.12 -26.65 5.39
CA ALA A 184 16.23 -26.10 6.73
C ALA A 184 16.39 -27.21 7.78
N LEU A 185 15.60 -28.28 7.70
CA LEU A 185 15.66 -29.43 8.59
C LEU A 185 16.96 -30.21 8.46
N ASP A 186 17.41 -30.46 7.23
CA ASP A 186 18.69 -31.11 6.97
C ASP A 186 19.86 -30.32 7.54
N THR A 187 19.81 -28.99 7.42
CA THR A 187 20.83 -28.11 8.00
C THR A 187 20.75 -28.10 9.53
N ALA A 188 19.55 -28.09 10.12
CA ALA A 188 19.34 -28.19 11.56
C ALA A 188 19.87 -29.52 12.13
N ALA A 189 19.61 -30.64 11.46
CA ALA A 189 20.12 -31.96 11.85
C ALA A 189 21.65 -32.01 11.81
N ARG A 190 22.29 -31.41 10.80
CA ARG A 190 23.76 -31.28 10.72
C ARG A 190 24.33 -30.42 11.85
N ILE A 191 23.66 -29.33 12.22
CA ILE A 191 24.05 -28.50 13.37
C ILE A 191 23.97 -29.32 14.66
N LEU A 192 22.90 -30.10 14.87
CA LEU A 192 22.74 -30.94 16.06
C LEU A 192 23.72 -32.12 16.13
N GLN A 193 24.20 -32.64 14.99
CA GLN A 193 25.28 -33.63 14.97
C GLN A 193 26.61 -33.04 15.47
N GLN A 194 26.86 -31.74 15.24
CA GLN A 194 28.06 -31.05 15.71
C GLN A 194 27.90 -30.52 17.13
N ASP A 195 26.75 -29.94 17.44
CA ASP A 195 26.38 -29.37 18.72
C ASP A 195 24.95 -29.78 19.07
N GLY A 196 24.83 -30.90 19.78
CA GLY A 196 23.54 -31.42 20.24
C GLY A 196 22.79 -30.50 21.21
N ARG A 197 23.40 -29.38 21.64
CA ARG A 197 22.79 -28.38 22.53
C ARG A 197 22.42 -27.07 21.83
N ASN A 198 22.53 -27.00 20.50
CA ASN A 198 22.30 -25.76 19.77
C ASN A 198 20.82 -25.32 19.79
N LEU A 199 20.52 -24.25 20.53
CA LEU A 199 19.16 -23.74 20.72
C LEU A 199 18.47 -23.32 19.41
N ASN A 200 19.21 -22.72 18.46
CA ASN A 200 18.62 -22.27 17.19
C ASN A 200 18.13 -23.46 16.35
N ALA A 201 18.87 -24.56 16.30
CA ALA A 201 18.48 -25.76 15.54
C ALA A 201 17.28 -26.46 16.17
N ILE A 202 17.25 -26.57 17.51
CA ILE A 202 16.10 -27.10 18.25
C ILE A 202 14.85 -26.23 18.02
N GLN A 203 15.00 -24.90 17.99
CA GLN A 203 13.89 -23.97 17.76
C GLN A 203 13.27 -24.14 16.36
N VAL A 204 14.08 -24.29 15.31
CA VAL A 204 13.57 -24.50 13.94
C VAL A 204 12.85 -25.85 13.82
N LEU A 205 13.36 -26.90 14.47
CA LEU A 205 12.69 -28.20 14.53
C LEU A 205 11.35 -28.11 15.27
N ALA A 206 11.30 -27.41 16.40
CA ALA A 206 10.06 -27.18 17.14
C ALA A 206 9.03 -26.39 16.30
N ILE A 207 9.46 -25.34 15.61
CA ILE A 207 8.60 -24.57 14.69
C ILE A 207 8.05 -25.47 13.58
N HIS A 208 8.89 -26.31 12.97
CA HIS A 208 8.43 -27.25 11.95
C HIS A 208 7.38 -28.22 12.51
N THR A 209 7.64 -28.84 13.66
CA THR A 209 6.71 -29.82 14.23
C THR A 209 5.38 -29.18 14.64
N ILE A 210 5.38 -27.92 15.07
CA ILE A 210 4.14 -27.19 15.40
C ILE A 210 3.39 -26.75 14.13
N VAL A 211 4.09 -26.17 13.16
CA VAL A 211 3.48 -25.51 11.99
C VAL A 211 3.15 -26.49 10.86
N ARG A 212 3.96 -27.54 10.66
CA ARG A 212 3.83 -28.51 9.56
C ARG A 212 3.30 -29.87 9.99
N ASP A 213 3.80 -30.41 11.10
CA ASP A 213 3.45 -31.77 11.52
C ASP A 213 2.19 -31.81 12.41
N GLY A 214 1.87 -30.71 13.12
CA GLY A 214 0.75 -30.63 14.07
C GLY A 214 0.89 -31.54 15.31
N ASP A 215 2.04 -32.18 15.50
CA ASP A 215 2.28 -33.17 16.56
C ASP A 215 2.80 -32.50 17.85
N LEU A 216 1.84 -32.08 18.68
CA LEU A 216 2.10 -31.37 19.93
C LEU A 216 2.73 -32.27 21.02
N VAL A 217 2.59 -33.60 20.91
CA VAL A 217 3.14 -34.58 21.87
C VAL A 217 4.65 -34.75 21.67
N LYS A 218 5.11 -34.72 20.42
CA LYS A 218 6.54 -34.80 20.07
C LYS A 218 7.31 -33.55 20.50
N VAL A 219 6.63 -32.38 20.51
CA VAL A 219 7.18 -31.12 21.02
C VAL A 219 7.35 -31.15 22.54
N SER A 220 6.35 -31.64 23.28
CA SER A 220 6.38 -31.67 24.75
C SER A 220 7.37 -32.71 25.31
N SER A 221 7.45 -33.89 24.70
CA SER A 221 8.33 -34.99 25.15
C SER A 221 9.78 -34.88 24.67
N GLY A 222 10.02 -34.35 23.47
CA GLY A 222 11.34 -34.31 22.84
C GLY A 222 12.06 -32.97 23.00
N TYR A 223 11.49 -31.90 22.45
CA TYR A 223 12.19 -30.62 22.32
C TYR A 223 12.08 -29.73 23.57
N GLY A 224 10.92 -29.76 24.25
CA GLY A 224 10.74 -29.10 25.55
C GLY A 224 11.78 -29.59 26.55
N ALA A 225 11.84 -30.90 26.81
CA ALA A 225 12.80 -31.49 27.74
C ALA A 225 14.27 -31.26 27.35
N THR A 226 14.59 -31.26 26.05
CA THR A 226 15.97 -31.04 25.57
C THR A 226 16.41 -29.59 25.76
N CYS A 227 15.59 -28.60 25.39
CA CYS A 227 15.83 -27.18 25.71
C CYS A 227 16.04 -26.96 27.23
N CYS A 228 15.28 -27.66 28.06
CA CYS A 228 15.39 -27.56 29.51
C CYS A 228 16.75 -28.07 30.03
N SER A 229 17.29 -29.13 29.42
CA SER A 229 18.57 -29.72 29.79
C SER A 229 19.79 -28.92 29.30
N THR A 230 19.64 -28.17 28.19
CA THR A 230 20.73 -27.43 27.54
C THR A 230 20.93 -26.03 28.12
N VAL A 231 19.89 -25.42 28.70
CA VAL A 231 19.91 -24.09 29.33
C VAL A 231 20.35 -24.16 30.81
N ALA A 232 20.22 -25.33 31.44
CA ALA A 232 20.64 -25.57 32.83
C ALA A 232 22.09 -25.16 33.19
N PRO A 233 23.11 -25.28 32.30
CA PRO A 233 24.50 -24.96 32.62
C PRO A 233 24.97 -23.55 32.22
N TYR A 234 24.17 -22.72 31.52
CA TYR A 234 24.60 -21.37 31.15
C TYR A 234 24.31 -20.37 32.29
N ASN A 235 25.39 -19.92 32.93
CA ASN A 235 25.36 -18.93 34.00
C ASN A 235 25.23 -17.51 33.42
N GLN A 236 24.17 -16.84 33.86
CA GLN A 236 23.97 -15.37 33.97
C GLN A 236 24.14 -14.51 32.69
N THR A 237 23.11 -13.69 32.45
CA THR A 237 23.08 -12.54 31.53
C THR A 237 23.20 -12.79 30.02
N ASP A 238 22.70 -13.91 29.49
CA ASP A 238 22.42 -13.99 28.05
C ASP A 238 20.97 -13.55 27.76
N GLU A 239 20.83 -12.25 27.48
CA GLU A 239 19.65 -11.61 26.89
C GLU A 239 19.13 -12.37 25.63
N CYS A 240 20.02 -13.16 25.02
CA CYS A 240 19.76 -14.01 23.85
C CYS A 240 18.96 -15.30 24.17
N CYS A 241 19.14 -15.91 25.34
CA CYS A 241 18.39 -17.11 25.72
C CYS A 241 16.93 -16.77 26.08
N SER A 242 16.72 -15.70 26.84
CA SER A 242 15.37 -15.17 27.10
C SER A 242 14.65 -14.80 25.80
N GLN A 243 15.39 -14.33 24.77
CA GLN A 243 14.83 -13.96 23.47
C GLN A 243 14.53 -15.13 22.51
N THR A 244 14.84 -16.38 22.85
CA THR A 244 14.56 -17.53 21.98
C THR A 244 13.49 -18.45 22.57
N GLU A 245 13.41 -18.50 23.90
CA GLU A 245 12.42 -19.28 24.65
C GLU A 245 10.99 -18.70 24.57
N TRP A 246 10.81 -17.37 24.70
CA TRP A 246 9.51 -16.69 24.61
C TRP A 246 8.83 -16.80 23.23
N LYS A 247 9.60 -16.78 22.13
CA LYS A 247 9.07 -16.90 20.75
C LYS A 247 8.44 -18.27 20.47
N LEU A 248 8.74 -19.28 21.28
CA LEU A 248 8.14 -20.60 21.19
C LEU A 248 6.80 -20.68 21.96
N ALA A 249 6.56 -19.80 22.93
CA ALA A 249 5.33 -19.77 23.73
C ALA A 249 4.11 -19.25 22.95
N THR A 250 4.33 -18.39 21.95
CA THR A 250 3.27 -17.76 21.13
C THR A 250 2.75 -18.63 19.99
N LEU A 251 3.45 -19.72 19.68
CA LEU A 251 3.16 -20.62 18.57
C LEU A 251 2.02 -21.64 18.80
N PRO A 252 1.82 -22.23 19.98
CA PRO A 252 0.88 -23.35 20.15
C PRO A 252 -0.60 -22.96 20.34
N GLY A 253 -1.01 -21.71 20.10
CA GLY A 253 -2.42 -21.31 20.12
C GLY A 253 -3.17 -21.68 21.41
N GLY A 254 -2.52 -21.56 22.57
CA GLY A 254 -3.17 -21.83 23.86
C GLY A 254 -3.18 -23.29 24.34
N ASN A 255 -2.36 -24.20 23.77
CA ASN A 255 -2.32 -25.59 24.25
C ASN A 255 -1.92 -25.67 25.75
N PRO A 256 -2.78 -26.20 26.64
CA PRO A 256 -2.56 -26.18 28.09
C PRO A 256 -1.34 -26.99 28.53
N GLU A 257 -0.97 -28.06 27.82
CA GLU A 257 0.17 -28.92 28.20
C GLU A 257 1.51 -28.21 27.99
N ILE A 258 1.64 -27.48 26.88
CA ILE A 258 2.85 -26.71 26.57
C ILE A 258 2.95 -25.48 27.47
N LEU A 259 1.83 -24.79 27.71
CA LEU A 259 1.78 -23.65 28.64
C LEU A 259 2.14 -24.05 30.08
N GLN A 260 1.66 -25.21 30.55
CA GLN A 260 2.03 -25.74 31.87
C GLN A 260 3.50 -26.11 31.95
N LEU A 261 4.09 -26.63 30.86
CA LEU A 261 5.52 -26.94 30.81
C LEU A 261 6.37 -25.67 30.87
N LEU A 262 5.97 -24.57 30.21
CA LEU A 262 6.73 -23.32 30.14
C LEU A 262 6.73 -22.49 31.44
N THR A 263 5.66 -22.61 32.25
CA THR A 263 5.45 -21.77 33.45
C THR A 263 6.57 -21.90 34.51
N PRO A 264 7.03 -23.11 34.89
CA PRO A 264 8.13 -23.25 35.86
C PRO A 264 9.50 -22.81 35.32
N PHE A 265 9.64 -22.57 34.02
CA PHE A 265 10.88 -22.05 33.41
C PHE A 265 10.92 -20.54 33.45
N THR A 266 9.83 -19.87 33.12
CA THR A 266 9.72 -18.40 33.25
C THR A 266 9.84 -17.96 34.71
N GLU A 267 9.31 -18.73 35.66
CA GLU A 267 9.53 -18.50 37.10
C GLU A 267 11.02 -18.61 37.48
N ARG A 268 11.73 -19.61 36.96
CA ARG A 268 13.17 -19.77 37.19
C ARG A 268 13.99 -18.66 36.51
N ALA A 269 13.61 -18.24 35.31
CA ALA A 269 14.24 -17.12 34.61
C ALA A 269 14.08 -15.83 35.41
N TYR A 270 12.88 -15.54 35.92
CA TYR A 270 12.63 -14.39 36.79
C TYR A 270 13.40 -14.49 38.12
N SER A 271 13.50 -15.68 38.73
CA SER A 271 14.29 -15.88 39.97
C SER A 271 15.78 -15.57 39.80
N LYS A 272 16.30 -15.73 38.57
CA LYS A 272 17.70 -15.40 38.23
C LYS A 272 17.89 -13.92 37.86
N ALA A 273 16.84 -13.22 37.44
CA ALA A 273 16.85 -11.82 37.03
C ALA A 273 15.57 -11.07 37.48
N PRO A 274 15.39 -10.83 38.80
CA PRO A 274 14.13 -10.30 39.36
C PRO A 274 13.81 -8.84 38.99
N GLY A 275 14.70 -8.15 38.27
CA GLY A 275 14.52 -6.77 37.80
C GLY A 275 14.25 -6.64 36.30
N ASN A 276 13.98 -7.73 35.58
CA ASN A 276 13.72 -7.69 34.15
C ASN A 276 12.20 -7.60 33.87
N ALA A 277 11.74 -6.44 33.39
CA ALA A 277 10.33 -6.17 33.08
C ALA A 277 9.79 -7.07 31.96
N ASP A 278 10.62 -7.43 30.97
CA ASP A 278 10.20 -8.26 29.84
C ASP A 278 9.83 -9.68 30.30
N VAL A 279 10.62 -10.25 31.22
CA VAL A 279 10.36 -11.59 31.77
C VAL A 279 9.08 -11.61 32.60
N ALA A 280 8.82 -10.55 33.36
CA ALA A 280 7.57 -10.40 34.12
C ALA A 280 6.35 -10.24 33.19
N ASN A 281 6.50 -9.49 32.09
CA ASN A 281 5.46 -9.31 31.08
C ASN A 281 5.09 -10.63 30.39
N GLU A 282 6.09 -11.43 30.00
CA GLU A 282 5.89 -12.75 29.40
C GLU A 282 5.22 -13.75 30.36
N MET A 283 5.57 -13.69 31.65
CA MET A 283 4.89 -14.49 32.68
C MET A 283 3.40 -14.12 32.78
N GLY A 284 3.09 -12.83 32.74
CA GLY A 284 1.71 -12.33 32.66
C GLY A 284 0.97 -12.86 31.43
N TYR A 285 1.63 -12.86 30.28
CA TYR A 285 1.06 -13.35 29.02
C TYR A 285 0.77 -14.86 29.04
N LEU A 286 1.72 -15.69 29.49
CA LEU A 286 1.52 -17.14 29.65
C LEU A 286 0.33 -17.49 30.57
N LEU A 287 0.23 -16.81 31.71
CA LEU A 287 -0.86 -17.02 32.66
C LEU A 287 -2.21 -16.52 32.13
N SER A 288 -2.20 -15.46 31.33
CA SER A 288 -3.38 -14.96 30.61
C SER A 288 -3.90 -16.01 29.63
N LEU A 289 -3.01 -16.67 28.87
CA LEU A 289 -3.36 -17.79 27.99
C LEU A 289 -3.92 -19.01 28.75
N GLN A 290 -3.44 -19.26 29.97
CA GLN A 290 -3.99 -20.29 30.86
C GLN A 290 -5.33 -19.91 31.50
N LYS A 291 -5.91 -18.74 31.16
CA LYS A 291 -7.11 -18.16 31.77
C LYS A 291 -6.99 -17.90 33.28
N LYS A 292 -5.76 -17.82 33.81
CA LYS A 292 -5.48 -17.45 35.20
C LYS A 292 -5.35 -15.92 35.32
N THR A 293 -6.44 -15.21 35.01
CA THR A 293 -6.47 -13.74 34.89
C THR A 293 -5.92 -13.03 36.13
N LYS A 294 -6.29 -13.46 37.34
CA LYS A 294 -5.84 -12.85 38.60
C LYS A 294 -4.33 -12.93 38.83
N GLU A 295 -3.70 -14.03 38.43
CA GLU A 295 -2.24 -14.19 38.56
C GLU A 295 -1.53 -13.39 37.47
N ALA A 296 -2.07 -13.40 36.24
CA ALA A 296 -1.58 -12.60 35.14
C ALA A 296 -1.57 -11.10 35.46
N THR A 297 -2.66 -10.57 36.03
CA THR A 297 -2.78 -9.17 36.46
C THR A 297 -1.65 -8.78 37.43
N ARG A 298 -1.29 -9.65 38.39
CA ARG A 298 -0.19 -9.39 39.33
C ARG A 298 1.15 -9.27 38.60
N TRP A 299 1.42 -10.18 37.66
CA TRP A 299 2.67 -10.16 36.90
C TRP A 299 2.78 -8.95 35.96
N TYR A 300 1.68 -8.56 35.30
CA TYR A 300 1.65 -7.31 34.52
C TYR A 300 1.85 -6.08 35.38
N SER A 301 1.27 -6.02 36.59
CA SER A 301 1.54 -4.94 37.54
C SER A 301 3.01 -4.92 37.97
N THR A 302 3.62 -6.08 38.27
CA THR A 302 5.06 -6.13 38.60
C THR A 302 5.95 -5.69 37.45
N ALA A 303 5.56 -5.97 36.20
CA ALA A 303 6.29 -5.50 35.03
C ALA A 303 6.22 -3.97 34.89
N LEU A 304 5.05 -3.38 35.15
CA LEU A 304 4.83 -1.93 35.14
C LEU A 304 5.50 -1.20 36.30
N ASP A 305 5.63 -1.84 37.47
CA ASP A 305 6.38 -1.30 38.61
C ASP A 305 7.89 -1.21 38.31
N ILE A 306 8.41 -2.14 37.49
CA ILE A 306 9.81 -2.15 37.02
C ILE A 306 9.99 -1.15 35.86
N ASP A 307 9.12 -1.20 34.85
CA ASP A 307 9.11 -0.30 33.71
C ASP A 307 7.71 0.31 33.47
N THR A 308 7.53 1.51 34.00
CA THR A 308 6.29 2.29 33.88
C THR A 308 5.93 2.66 32.42
N SER A 309 6.87 2.56 31.48
CA SER A 309 6.69 2.91 30.06
C SER A 309 6.35 1.72 29.16
N SER A 310 6.29 0.51 29.72
CA SER A 310 6.07 -0.73 28.96
C SER A 310 4.64 -0.83 28.42
N VAL A 311 4.48 -0.52 27.14
CA VAL A 311 3.21 -0.64 26.40
C VAL A 311 2.65 -2.08 26.39
N PRO A 312 3.47 -3.14 26.16
CA PRO A 312 2.97 -4.52 26.17
C PRO A 312 2.39 -4.95 27.52
N ALA A 313 3.01 -4.55 28.64
CA ALA A 313 2.53 -4.87 29.97
C ALA A 313 1.19 -4.19 30.29
N LEU A 314 1.03 -2.94 29.88
CA LEU A 314 -0.25 -2.22 30.04
C LEU A 314 -1.35 -2.78 29.13
N ALA A 315 -1.03 -3.16 27.89
CA ALA A 315 -1.97 -3.83 26.99
C ALA A 315 -2.43 -5.20 27.55
N GLY A 316 -1.49 -5.98 28.10
CA GLY A 316 -1.78 -7.24 28.79
C GLY A 316 -2.69 -7.07 30.00
N LEU A 317 -2.46 -6.03 30.82
CA LEU A 317 -3.30 -5.68 31.96
C LEU A 317 -4.74 -5.34 31.55
N ILE A 318 -4.90 -4.49 30.53
CA ILE A 318 -6.21 -4.13 29.96
C ILE A 318 -6.94 -5.37 29.45
N ARG A 319 -6.22 -6.29 28.78
CA ARG A 319 -6.78 -7.57 28.32
C ARG A 319 -7.34 -8.39 29.48
N CYS A 320 -6.60 -8.51 30.58
CA CYS A 320 -7.06 -9.20 31.78
C CYS A 320 -8.29 -8.51 32.41
N GLN A 321 -8.31 -7.18 32.49
CA GLN A 321 -9.47 -6.41 32.98
C GLN A 321 -10.72 -6.60 32.11
N LEU A 322 -10.57 -6.66 30.78
CA LEU A 322 -11.66 -6.95 29.86
C LEU A 322 -12.21 -8.39 30.02
N MET A 323 -11.33 -9.36 30.32
CA MET A 323 -11.72 -10.74 30.60
C MET A 323 -12.47 -10.88 31.93
N ASP A 324 -12.05 -10.14 32.96
CA ASP A 324 -12.69 -10.12 34.28
C ASP A 324 -13.94 -9.21 34.35
N GLY A 325 -14.30 -8.52 33.24
CA GLY A 325 -15.50 -7.68 33.14
C GLY A 325 -15.36 -6.27 33.74
N GLN A 326 -14.14 -5.83 34.06
CA GLN A 326 -13.85 -4.50 34.61
C GLN A 326 -13.77 -3.42 33.51
N LEU A 327 -14.90 -3.19 32.84
CA LEU A 327 -14.96 -2.37 31.61
C LEU A 327 -14.65 -0.87 31.81
N GLN A 328 -14.77 -0.36 33.03
CA GLN A 328 -14.51 1.06 33.31
C GLN A 328 -13.00 1.33 33.46
N GLU A 329 -12.29 0.47 34.18
CA GLU A 329 -10.85 0.57 34.37
C GLU A 329 -10.10 0.37 33.04
N ALA A 330 -10.52 -0.64 32.27
CA ALA A 330 -9.97 -0.91 30.94
C ALA A 330 -10.13 0.28 29.99
N ALA A 331 -11.24 1.01 30.07
CA ALA A 331 -11.47 2.18 29.23
C ALA A 331 -10.59 3.37 29.61
N ASN A 332 -10.44 3.66 30.91
CA ASN A 332 -9.58 4.74 31.38
C ASN A 332 -8.11 4.48 31.00
N GLN A 333 -7.65 3.23 31.12
CA GLN A 333 -6.28 2.85 30.76
C GLN A 333 -6.05 2.89 29.24
N LEU A 334 -7.04 2.51 28.42
CA LEU A 334 -6.98 2.66 26.96
C LEU A 334 -6.95 4.13 26.50
N GLU A 335 -7.66 5.02 27.20
CA GLU A 335 -7.67 6.46 26.91
C GLU A 335 -6.31 7.10 27.23
N PHE A 336 -5.72 6.74 28.38
CA PHE A 336 -4.35 7.16 28.73
C PHE A 336 -3.31 6.69 27.70
N LEU A 337 -3.39 5.44 27.25
CA LEU A 337 -2.49 4.91 26.20
C LEU A 337 -2.63 5.64 24.86
N ARG A 338 -3.83 6.11 24.53
CA ARG A 338 -4.10 6.85 23.30
C ARG A 338 -3.41 8.21 23.30
N GLU A 339 -3.38 8.90 24.43
CA GLU A 339 -2.68 10.19 24.58
C GLU A 339 -1.16 10.02 24.39
N ILE A 340 -0.59 8.93 24.92
CA ILE A 340 0.83 8.61 24.79
C ILE A 340 1.19 8.25 23.32
N HIS A 341 0.36 7.46 22.64
CA HIS A 341 0.66 6.91 21.31
C HIS A 341 0.45 7.87 20.12
N GLN A 342 -0.14 9.07 20.32
CA GLN A 342 -0.20 10.09 19.25
C GLN A 342 1.19 10.49 18.71
N SER A 343 2.26 10.19 19.46
CA SER A 343 3.65 10.51 19.11
C SER A 343 4.44 9.36 18.45
N ILE A 344 4.02 8.09 18.60
CA ILE A 344 4.81 6.89 18.24
C ILE A 344 4.14 6.03 17.14
N GLY A 345 2.82 6.22 16.90
CA GLY A 345 2.04 5.47 15.90
C GLY A 345 1.04 4.50 16.55
N GLN A 346 -0.02 4.10 15.83
CA GLN A 346 -1.06 3.19 16.34
C GLN A 346 -0.60 1.72 16.26
N SER A 347 -0.84 0.91 17.31
CA SER A 347 -0.55 -0.53 17.33
C SER A 347 -1.81 -1.38 17.14
N ALA A 348 -1.67 -2.51 16.44
CA ALA A 348 -2.78 -3.41 16.12
C ALA A 348 -3.49 -3.96 17.37
N GLU A 349 -2.72 -4.30 18.40
CA GLU A 349 -3.23 -4.84 19.67
C GLU A 349 -4.10 -3.83 20.43
N LEU A 350 -3.73 -2.54 20.45
CA LEU A 350 -4.52 -1.52 21.14
C LEU A 350 -5.85 -1.27 20.44
N VAL A 351 -5.86 -1.26 19.11
CA VAL A 351 -7.10 -1.11 18.33
C VAL A 351 -8.01 -2.33 18.53
N LEU A 352 -7.43 -3.54 18.64
CA LEU A 352 -8.18 -4.74 18.99
C LEU A 352 -8.81 -4.65 20.39
N LEU A 353 -8.06 -4.22 21.40
CA LEU A 353 -8.59 -4.05 22.76
C LEU A 353 -9.73 -3.01 22.82
N GLN A 354 -9.67 -1.96 22.01
CA GLN A 354 -10.77 -1.01 21.85
C GLN A 354 -12.00 -1.66 21.22
N ALA A 355 -11.82 -2.45 20.15
CA ALA A 355 -12.92 -3.19 19.55
C ALA A 355 -13.57 -4.18 20.53
N LEU A 356 -12.76 -4.86 21.35
CA LEU A 356 -13.24 -5.77 22.41
C LEU A 356 -14.01 -5.04 23.52
N LEU A 357 -13.54 -3.85 23.94
CA LEU A 357 -14.25 -3.01 24.91
C LEU A 357 -15.61 -2.55 24.37
N VAL A 358 -15.65 -2.09 23.12
CA VAL A 358 -16.90 -1.67 22.42
C VAL A 358 -17.88 -2.84 22.33
N HIS A 359 -17.39 -4.04 22.00
CA HIS A 359 -18.18 -5.27 21.98
C HIS A 359 -18.78 -5.59 23.36
N LYS A 360 -17.95 -5.62 24.41
CA LYS A 360 -18.39 -5.92 25.78
C LYS A 360 -19.36 -4.88 26.36
N ARG A 361 -19.36 -3.65 25.84
CA ARG A 361 -20.31 -2.58 26.19
C ARG A 361 -21.63 -2.64 25.40
N GLY A 362 -21.81 -3.61 24.51
CA GLY A 362 -23.03 -3.78 23.72
C GLY A 362 -23.20 -2.75 22.59
N ALA A 363 -22.14 -2.03 22.22
CA ALA A 363 -22.19 -1.08 21.11
C ALA A 363 -22.27 -1.82 19.75
N GLY A 364 -23.10 -1.30 18.85
CA GLY A 364 -23.46 -1.98 17.60
C GLY A 364 -22.31 -2.22 16.61
N LEU A 365 -22.51 -3.18 15.70
CA LEU A 365 -21.55 -3.63 14.67
C LEU A 365 -20.92 -2.48 13.85
N ALA A 366 -21.61 -1.36 13.70
CA ALA A 366 -21.16 -0.21 12.91
C ALA A 366 -19.92 0.50 13.49
N VAL A 367 -19.75 0.52 14.81
CA VAL A 367 -18.59 1.16 15.48
C VAL A 367 -17.42 0.19 15.58
N MET A 368 -17.72 -1.11 15.72
CA MET A 368 -16.73 -2.16 15.91
C MET A 368 -16.03 -2.56 14.60
N SER A 369 -16.77 -2.61 13.50
CA SER A 369 -16.28 -2.97 12.16
C SER A 369 -15.06 -2.15 11.68
N PRO A 370 -15.04 -0.80 11.74
CA PRO A 370 -13.87 -0.03 11.31
C PRO A 370 -12.66 -0.24 12.22
N LEU A 371 -12.86 -0.41 13.53
CA LEU A 371 -11.78 -0.66 14.48
C LEU A 371 -11.13 -2.02 14.23
N LEU A 372 -11.92 -3.08 14.02
CA LEU A 372 -11.37 -4.40 13.68
C LEU A 372 -10.61 -4.37 12.36
N LYS A 373 -11.13 -3.66 11.34
CA LYS A 373 -10.41 -3.50 10.07
C LYS A 373 -9.05 -2.84 10.28
N GLU A 374 -9.04 -1.71 10.98
CA GLU A 374 -7.81 -0.98 11.28
C GLU A 374 -6.82 -1.84 12.05
N ALA A 375 -7.29 -2.63 13.03
CA ALA A 375 -6.47 -3.59 13.76
C ALA A 375 -5.86 -4.65 12.82
N THR A 376 -6.65 -5.22 11.91
CA THR A 376 -6.15 -6.22 10.93
C THR A 376 -5.17 -5.62 9.93
N ASP A 377 -5.46 -4.43 9.39
CA ASP A 377 -4.61 -3.75 8.42
C ASP A 377 -3.25 -3.42 9.06
N LEU A 378 -3.24 -2.92 10.31
CA LEU A 378 -2.02 -2.66 11.08
C LEU A 378 -1.24 -3.93 11.40
N HIS A 379 -1.92 -5.02 11.75
CA HIS A 379 -1.29 -6.32 12.05
C HIS A 379 -0.55 -6.87 10.83
N PHE A 380 -1.21 -6.91 9.68
CA PHE A 380 -0.59 -7.38 8.45
C PHE A 380 0.44 -6.40 7.89
N LEU A 381 0.31 -5.11 8.16
CA LEU A 381 1.35 -4.13 7.82
C LEU A 381 2.65 -4.42 8.57
N ASP A 382 2.61 -4.79 9.86
CA ASP A 382 3.83 -5.16 10.61
C ASP A 382 4.46 -6.46 10.10
N LEU A 383 3.66 -7.36 9.51
CA LEU A 383 4.15 -8.62 8.95
C LEU A 383 4.73 -8.49 7.52
N ARG A 384 4.38 -7.43 6.77
CA ARG A 384 4.83 -7.23 5.38
C ARG A 384 6.34 -6.99 5.29
N GLY A 385 7.01 -7.76 4.44
CA GLY A 385 8.44 -7.62 4.17
C GLY A 385 9.37 -8.26 5.21
N ARG A 386 8.83 -8.96 6.23
CA ARG A 386 9.63 -9.72 7.18
C ARG A 386 9.86 -11.15 6.68
N PRO A 387 11.08 -11.69 6.79
CA PRO A 387 11.36 -13.08 6.43
C PRO A 387 10.69 -14.05 7.41
N MET A 388 10.27 -15.21 6.91
CA MET A 388 9.66 -16.26 7.72
C MET A 388 10.70 -16.83 8.70
N GLY A 389 10.38 -16.79 9.99
CA GLY A 389 11.28 -17.18 11.07
C GLY A 389 10.63 -17.04 12.44
N PRO A 390 11.33 -17.35 13.54
CA PRO A 390 10.77 -17.30 14.90
C PRO A 390 10.12 -15.95 15.23
N ASP A 391 10.73 -14.86 14.79
CA ASP A 391 10.19 -13.49 14.93
C ASP A 391 8.89 -13.23 14.17
N TYR A 392 8.77 -13.80 12.96
CA TYR A 392 7.58 -13.67 12.14
C TYR A 392 6.40 -14.38 12.81
N PHE A 393 6.62 -15.60 13.29
CA PHE A 393 5.59 -16.38 13.96
C PHE A 393 5.18 -15.80 15.31
N HIS A 394 6.13 -15.28 16.07
CA HIS A 394 5.84 -14.59 17.32
C HIS A 394 4.94 -13.37 17.10
N ARG A 395 5.19 -12.59 16.05
CA ARG A 395 4.37 -11.41 15.71
C ARG A 395 3.04 -11.77 15.05
N LEU A 396 2.94 -12.93 14.41
CA LEU A 396 1.70 -13.40 13.77
C LEU A 396 0.57 -13.56 14.80
N GLN A 397 0.89 -13.98 16.03
CA GLN A 397 -0.03 -14.19 17.15
C GLN A 397 -1.36 -14.85 16.72
N PRO A 398 -1.46 -16.19 16.66
CA PRO A 398 -2.69 -16.89 16.27
C PRO A 398 -3.93 -16.45 17.07
N ASP A 399 -3.77 -16.13 18.35
CA ASP A 399 -4.87 -15.65 19.20
C ASP A 399 -5.46 -14.32 18.75
N PHE A 400 -4.63 -13.39 18.25
CA PHE A 400 -5.10 -12.13 17.66
C PHE A 400 -6.04 -12.42 16.49
N ILE A 401 -5.69 -13.44 15.69
CA ILE A 401 -6.40 -13.90 14.50
C ILE A 401 -7.62 -14.74 14.85
N PHE A 402 -7.70 -15.44 15.98
CA PHE A 402 -8.93 -16.15 16.38
C PHE A 402 -9.94 -15.22 17.08
N GLN A 403 -9.46 -14.20 17.79
CA GLN A 403 -10.32 -13.21 18.45
C GLN A 403 -11.01 -12.25 17.46
N THR A 404 -10.44 -12.02 16.27
CA THR A 404 -11.03 -11.18 15.23
C THR A 404 -12.27 -11.80 14.53
N PRO A 405 -12.24 -13.04 14.01
CA PRO A 405 -13.32 -13.71 13.30
C PRO A 405 -14.37 -14.33 14.23
N GLN A 406 -14.03 -14.68 15.49
CA GLN A 406 -15.04 -15.15 16.45
C GLN A 406 -16.08 -14.06 16.78
N ILE A 407 -15.76 -12.78 16.53
CA ILE A 407 -16.60 -11.68 16.97
C ILE A 407 -17.46 -11.08 15.83
N GLN A 408 -17.04 -11.06 14.54
CA GLN A 408 -17.90 -10.53 13.45
C GLN A 408 -17.60 -11.11 12.04
N LEU A 409 -18.38 -12.12 11.61
CA LEU A 409 -18.42 -12.63 10.22
C LEU A 409 -19.43 -11.90 9.31
N TRP A 410 -20.16 -10.91 9.81
CA TRP A 410 -21.38 -10.39 9.14
C TRP A 410 -21.14 -9.20 8.19
N THR A 411 -19.95 -8.60 8.17
CA THR A 411 -19.70 -7.36 7.40
C THR A 411 -18.42 -7.35 6.55
N TRP A 412 -17.55 -8.36 6.67
CA TRP A 412 -16.24 -8.41 6.01
C TRP A 412 -16.04 -9.65 5.13
N TYR A 413 -16.98 -9.90 4.22
CA TYR A 413 -16.93 -11.05 3.32
C TYR A 413 -15.65 -11.05 2.45
N GLN A 414 -15.34 -9.94 1.77
CA GLN A 414 -14.25 -9.91 0.79
C GLN A 414 -12.85 -9.98 1.39
N SER A 415 -12.63 -9.34 2.54
CA SER A 415 -11.32 -9.36 3.20
C SER A 415 -11.08 -10.67 3.97
N ALA A 416 -12.15 -11.28 4.52
CA ALA A 416 -12.06 -12.62 5.11
C ALA A 416 -11.75 -13.67 4.03
N GLN A 417 -12.41 -13.61 2.87
CA GLN A 417 -12.13 -14.49 1.73
C GLN A 417 -10.66 -14.41 1.29
N GLN A 418 -10.15 -13.19 1.04
CA GLN A 418 -8.76 -12.96 0.63
C GLN A 418 -7.73 -13.50 1.63
N PHE A 419 -8.05 -13.45 2.92
CA PHE A 419 -7.18 -13.98 3.96
C PHE A 419 -7.25 -15.51 4.06
N LEU A 420 -8.44 -16.10 3.95
CA LEU A 420 -8.59 -17.55 3.92
C LEU A 420 -7.90 -18.13 2.68
N ASP A 421 -8.01 -17.45 1.54
CA ASP A 421 -7.30 -17.79 0.31
C ASP A 421 -5.78 -17.71 0.52
N PHE A 422 -5.28 -16.66 1.19
CA PHE A 422 -3.87 -16.55 1.57
C PHE A 422 -3.39 -17.64 2.53
N CYS A 423 -4.23 -18.09 3.47
CA CYS A 423 -3.94 -19.22 4.33
C CYS A 423 -3.86 -20.53 3.54
N LEU A 424 -4.80 -20.76 2.62
CA LEU A 424 -4.85 -21.98 1.80
C LEU A 424 -3.77 -22.04 0.72
N GLU A 425 -3.36 -20.89 0.17
CA GLU A 425 -2.20 -20.81 -0.73
C GLU A 425 -0.91 -21.29 -0.06
N ARG A 426 -0.82 -21.16 1.27
CA ARG A 426 0.35 -21.55 2.06
C ARG A 426 0.25 -22.94 2.65
N ASP A 427 -0.92 -23.30 3.15
CA ASP A 427 -1.21 -24.64 3.63
C ASP A 427 -2.67 -25.03 3.33
N PRO A 428 -2.89 -25.86 2.30
CA PRO A 428 -4.22 -26.33 1.95
C PRO A 428 -4.78 -27.36 2.95
N THR A 429 -3.98 -27.86 3.90
CA THR A 429 -4.36 -28.96 4.79
C THR A 429 -5.08 -28.51 6.07
N ILE A 430 -5.17 -27.19 6.32
CA ILE A 430 -5.79 -26.63 7.53
C ILE A 430 -7.31 -26.75 7.48
N ALA A 431 -7.86 -27.76 8.15
CA ALA A 431 -9.29 -28.03 8.11
C ALA A 431 -10.16 -26.92 8.72
N GLU A 432 -9.67 -26.17 9.71
CA GLU A 432 -10.40 -25.07 10.36
C GLU A 432 -10.66 -23.89 9.42
N VAL A 433 -9.74 -23.64 8.48
CA VAL A 433 -9.86 -22.61 7.43
C VAL A 433 -10.96 -22.99 6.44
N HIS A 434 -11.01 -24.27 6.05
CA HIS A 434 -12.08 -24.81 5.21
C HIS A 434 -13.46 -24.75 5.90
N LEU A 435 -13.54 -25.02 7.21
CA LEU A 435 -14.77 -24.84 7.98
C LEU A 435 -15.25 -23.38 8.00
N LEU A 436 -14.32 -22.42 8.08
CA LEU A 436 -14.63 -21.00 8.04
C LEU A 436 -15.11 -20.57 6.66
N GLN A 437 -14.49 -21.04 5.58
CA GLN A 437 -14.97 -20.82 4.20
C GLN A 437 -16.36 -21.43 3.98
N ALA A 438 -16.61 -22.63 4.48
CA ALA A 438 -17.93 -23.26 4.41
C ALA A 438 -19.00 -22.41 5.09
N ARG A 439 -18.69 -21.85 6.28
CA ARG A 439 -19.59 -20.93 7.00
C ARG A 439 -19.86 -19.65 6.21
N ILE A 440 -18.86 -19.14 5.49
CA ILE A 440 -18.99 -17.95 4.64
C ILE A 440 -19.90 -18.23 3.44
N HIS A 441 -19.68 -19.33 2.71
CA HIS A 441 -20.51 -19.71 1.56
C HIS A 441 -21.95 -20.08 1.94
N LEU A 442 -22.15 -20.67 3.13
CA LEU A 442 -23.49 -20.91 3.68
C LEU A 442 -24.28 -19.59 3.82
N HIS A 443 -23.61 -18.50 4.19
CA HIS A 443 -24.25 -17.19 4.34
C HIS A 443 -24.60 -16.52 3.01
N GLU A 444 -23.83 -16.76 1.95
CA GLU A 444 -24.17 -16.27 0.61
C GLU A 444 -25.35 -17.00 -0.01
N GLY A 445 -25.69 -18.18 0.54
CA GLY A 445 -26.65 -19.10 -0.07
C GLY A 445 -26.02 -20.03 -1.10
N ASP A 446 -24.69 -20.06 -1.21
CA ASP A 446 -23.94 -20.92 -2.12
C ASP A 446 -23.67 -22.30 -1.48
N TYR A 447 -24.73 -23.08 -1.36
CA TYR A 447 -24.71 -24.38 -0.65
C TYR A 447 -23.72 -25.38 -1.26
N ASN A 448 -23.52 -25.36 -2.58
CA ASN A 448 -22.59 -26.29 -3.25
C ASN A 448 -21.13 -26.05 -2.86
N LEU A 449 -20.70 -24.78 -2.80
CA LEU A 449 -19.35 -24.40 -2.38
C LEU A 449 -19.16 -24.69 -0.89
N CYS A 450 -20.20 -24.48 -0.07
CA CYS A 450 -20.20 -24.88 1.33
C CYS A 450 -19.92 -26.39 1.48
N PHE A 451 -20.62 -27.27 0.74
CA PHE A 451 -20.35 -28.71 0.80
C PHE A 451 -18.95 -29.07 0.33
N GLN A 452 -18.45 -28.47 -0.74
CA GLN A 452 -17.08 -28.69 -1.22
C GLN A 452 -16.05 -28.35 -0.14
N CYS A 453 -16.17 -27.19 0.51
CA CYS A 453 -15.29 -26.79 1.61
C CYS A 453 -15.39 -27.74 2.82
N LEU A 454 -16.58 -28.25 3.14
CA LEU A 454 -16.76 -29.22 4.23
C LEU A 454 -16.09 -30.57 3.89
N GLU A 455 -16.21 -31.04 2.65
CA GLU A 455 -15.57 -32.29 2.19
C GLU A 455 -14.06 -32.17 2.12
N THR A 456 -13.53 -31.04 1.62
CA THR A 456 -12.09 -30.78 1.63
C THR A 456 -11.55 -30.68 3.05
N GLY A 457 -12.27 -30.04 3.98
CA GLY A 457 -11.88 -30.00 5.40
C GLY A 457 -11.74 -31.41 6.00
N VAL A 458 -12.69 -32.29 5.73
CA VAL A 458 -12.67 -33.68 6.22
C VAL A 458 -11.58 -34.52 5.55
N SER A 459 -11.30 -34.30 4.25
CA SER A 459 -10.24 -35.06 3.56
C SER A 459 -8.85 -34.79 4.12
N HIS A 460 -8.63 -33.61 4.71
CA HIS A 460 -7.35 -33.25 5.31
C HIS A 460 -7.27 -33.62 6.81
N ASN A 461 -8.37 -33.51 7.56
CA ASN A 461 -8.41 -33.95 8.96
C ASN A 461 -9.74 -34.63 9.31
N PHE A 462 -9.70 -35.95 9.51
CA PHE A 462 -10.86 -36.74 9.89
C PHE A 462 -11.43 -36.40 11.28
N GLN A 463 -10.64 -35.82 12.20
CA GLN A 463 -11.10 -35.41 13.53
C GLN A 463 -12.15 -34.29 13.48
N VAL A 464 -12.30 -33.62 12.34
CA VAL A 464 -13.35 -32.62 12.10
C VAL A 464 -14.75 -33.22 12.21
N LEU A 465 -14.90 -34.53 11.94
CA LEU A 465 -16.17 -35.24 12.10
C LEU A 465 -16.60 -35.36 13.57
N ASP A 466 -15.69 -35.16 14.51
CA ASP A 466 -15.99 -35.13 15.94
C ASP A 466 -16.40 -33.71 16.41
N PHE A 467 -16.44 -32.72 15.52
CA PHE A 467 -16.83 -31.35 15.87
C PHE A 467 -18.35 -31.13 15.67
N PRO A 468 -19.10 -30.74 16.71
CA PRO A 468 -20.52 -30.41 16.58
C PRO A 468 -20.80 -29.31 15.56
N GLN A 469 -19.87 -28.34 15.41
CA GLN A 469 -20.00 -27.22 14.47
C GLN A 469 -19.97 -27.67 13.00
N TYR A 470 -19.22 -28.73 12.66
CA TYR A 470 -19.20 -29.29 11.31
C TYR A 470 -20.60 -29.81 10.93
N HIS A 471 -21.19 -30.62 11.81
CA HIS A 471 -22.51 -31.22 11.59
C HIS A 471 -23.62 -30.18 11.55
N GLN A 472 -23.51 -29.10 12.34
CA GLN A 472 -24.42 -27.96 12.26
C GLN A 472 -24.33 -27.23 10.91
N LEU A 473 -23.12 -26.90 10.45
CA LEU A 473 -22.93 -26.22 9.16
C LEU A 473 -23.47 -27.07 8.00
N LYS A 474 -23.19 -28.36 8.02
CA LYS A 474 -23.71 -29.34 7.05
C LYS A 474 -25.24 -29.40 7.09
N ALA A 475 -25.84 -29.48 8.27
CA ALA A 475 -27.29 -29.53 8.42
C ALA A 475 -27.99 -28.26 7.93
N ARG A 476 -27.43 -27.08 8.21
CA ARG A 476 -27.96 -25.80 7.69
C ARG A 476 -27.89 -25.73 6.17
N ALA A 477 -26.81 -26.20 5.57
CA ALA A 477 -26.68 -26.27 4.11
C ALA A 477 -27.72 -27.22 3.51
N LEU A 478 -27.87 -28.43 4.05
CA LEU A 478 -28.86 -29.43 3.61
C LEU A 478 -30.29 -28.91 3.72
N ARG A 479 -30.60 -28.21 4.83
CA ARG A 479 -31.91 -27.55 5.02
C ARG A 479 -32.17 -26.46 3.99
N GLY A 480 -31.14 -25.70 3.60
CA GLY A 480 -31.23 -24.69 2.53
C GLY A 480 -31.50 -25.29 1.15
N VAL A 481 -30.98 -26.50 0.88
CA VAL A 481 -31.22 -27.27 -0.36
C VAL A 481 -32.58 -27.97 -0.34
N GLY A 482 -33.13 -28.25 0.84
CA GLY A 482 -34.42 -28.94 1.04
C GLY A 482 -34.30 -30.42 1.40
N GLU A 483 -33.08 -30.94 1.61
CA GLU A 483 -32.83 -32.32 2.04
C GLU A 483 -32.96 -32.44 3.58
N LEU A 484 -34.20 -32.38 4.06
CA LEU A 484 -34.51 -32.32 5.49
C LEU A 484 -34.14 -33.61 6.25
N GLU A 485 -34.30 -34.79 5.64
CA GLU A 485 -33.96 -36.07 6.28
C GLU A 485 -32.47 -36.18 6.65
N GLU A 486 -31.57 -35.81 5.73
CA GLU A 486 -30.11 -35.84 5.96
C GLU A 486 -29.66 -34.73 6.93
N ALA A 487 -30.35 -33.58 6.94
CA ALA A 487 -30.14 -32.52 7.92
C ALA A 487 -30.47 -33.02 9.35
N ILE A 488 -31.59 -33.71 9.52
CA ILE A 488 -32.00 -34.30 10.80
C ILE A 488 -30.99 -35.34 11.28
N LYS A 489 -30.52 -36.23 10.40
CA LYS A 489 -29.47 -37.22 10.73
C LYS A 489 -28.19 -36.53 11.21
N SER A 490 -27.72 -35.51 10.51
CA SER A 490 -26.52 -34.75 10.86
C SER A 490 -26.66 -34.05 12.22
N LEU A 491 -27.83 -33.47 12.52
CA LEU A 491 -28.10 -32.83 13.81
C LEU A 491 -28.23 -33.83 14.97
N LYS A 492 -28.81 -35.02 14.74
CA LYS A 492 -28.84 -36.11 15.74
C LYS A 492 -27.42 -36.59 16.08
N VAL A 493 -26.50 -36.64 15.10
CA VAL A 493 -25.06 -36.91 15.34
C VAL A 493 -24.41 -35.79 16.16
N ALA A 494 -24.66 -34.52 15.83
CA ALA A 494 -24.15 -33.38 16.60
C ALA A 494 -24.58 -33.43 18.07
N MET A 495 -25.85 -33.77 18.35
CA MET A 495 -26.36 -33.98 19.70
C MET A 495 -25.67 -35.15 20.42
N GLY A 496 -25.47 -36.27 19.74
CA GLY A 496 -24.78 -37.43 20.31
C GLY A 496 -23.34 -37.12 20.73
N ILE A 497 -22.61 -36.37 19.90
CA ILE A 497 -21.24 -35.90 20.21
C ILE A 497 -21.24 -35.00 21.45
N GLN A 498 -22.23 -34.12 21.58
CA GLN A 498 -22.38 -33.24 22.74
C GLN A 498 -22.75 -34.01 24.03
N ALA A 499 -23.43 -35.15 23.93
CA ALA A 499 -23.88 -35.96 25.07
C ALA A 499 -22.84 -36.97 25.59
N VAL A 500 -21.96 -37.49 24.72
CA VAL A 500 -21.03 -38.58 25.06
C VAL A 500 -19.68 -38.08 25.60
N SER A 501 -19.32 -36.83 25.37
CA SER A 501 -18.04 -36.30 25.84
C SER A 501 -18.12 -35.83 27.30
N GLY A 502 -17.24 -36.34 28.17
CA GLY A 502 -16.96 -35.76 29.50
C GLY A 502 -16.32 -34.36 29.45
N ARG A 503 -16.61 -33.60 28.38
CA ARG A 503 -16.13 -32.24 28.05
C ARG A 503 -17.28 -31.23 28.06
N GLU A 504 -18.28 -31.42 28.91
CA GLU A 504 -19.35 -30.43 29.13
C GLU A 504 -18.80 -29.03 29.50
N ALA A 505 -17.54 -28.96 29.97
CA ALA A 505 -16.84 -27.72 30.28
C ALA A 505 -16.30 -26.93 29.06
N HIS A 506 -16.29 -27.50 27.84
CA HIS A 506 -15.64 -26.88 26.67
C HIS A 506 -16.57 -26.37 25.57
N VAL A 507 -17.86 -26.74 25.56
CA VAL A 507 -18.84 -26.27 24.55
C VAL A 507 -19.81 -25.31 25.23
N SER A 508 -20.01 -24.12 24.65
CA SER A 508 -20.86 -23.11 25.28
C SER A 508 -22.35 -23.53 25.29
N ASN A 509 -23.10 -23.11 26.30
CA ASN A 509 -24.54 -23.37 26.36
C ASN A 509 -25.28 -22.79 25.14
N SER A 510 -24.82 -21.66 24.61
CA SER A 510 -25.33 -21.07 23.37
C SER A 510 -25.18 -21.98 22.14
N GLU A 511 -24.02 -22.62 21.97
CA GLU A 511 -23.79 -23.58 20.89
C GLU A 511 -24.64 -24.84 21.06
N ARG A 512 -24.78 -25.34 22.28
CA ARG A 512 -25.64 -26.50 22.57
C ARG A 512 -27.09 -26.19 22.23
N VAL A 513 -27.63 -25.06 22.71
CA VAL A 513 -29.01 -24.65 22.42
C VAL A 513 -29.26 -24.50 20.92
N SER A 514 -28.29 -23.98 20.16
CA SER A 514 -28.45 -23.84 18.71
C SER A 514 -28.64 -25.16 17.96
N VAL A 515 -28.00 -26.27 18.41
CA VAL A 515 -28.25 -27.61 17.84
C VAL A 515 -29.69 -28.07 18.11
N PHE A 516 -30.17 -27.92 19.35
CA PHE A 516 -31.53 -28.30 19.73
C PHE A 516 -32.59 -27.54 18.93
N LEU A 517 -32.40 -26.22 18.78
CA LEU A 517 -33.32 -25.37 18.03
C LEU A 517 -33.34 -25.72 16.54
N GLU A 518 -32.18 -25.99 15.94
CA GLU A 518 -32.09 -26.38 14.53
C GLU A 518 -32.71 -27.74 14.26
N LEU A 519 -32.52 -28.70 15.18
CA LEU A 519 -33.14 -30.01 15.07
C LEU A 519 -34.66 -29.92 15.16
N ALA A 520 -35.18 -29.18 16.15
CA ALA A 520 -36.61 -28.95 16.30
C ALA A 520 -37.20 -28.27 15.03
N GLU A 521 -36.53 -27.25 14.51
CA GLU A 521 -37.00 -26.58 13.30
C GLU A 521 -36.95 -27.49 12.05
N ALA A 522 -35.90 -28.31 11.89
CA ALA A 522 -35.79 -29.26 10.80
C ALA A 522 -36.89 -30.34 10.87
N LEU A 523 -37.17 -30.91 12.04
CA LEU A 523 -38.25 -31.87 12.29
C LEU A 523 -39.63 -31.26 11.99
N ARG A 524 -39.84 -30.02 12.42
CA ARG A 524 -41.07 -29.27 12.14
C ARG A 524 -41.29 -29.08 10.62
N LEU A 525 -40.25 -28.69 9.89
CA LEU A 525 -40.33 -28.50 8.44
C LEU A 525 -40.48 -29.83 7.68
N HIS A 526 -39.93 -30.92 8.22
CA HIS A 526 -40.09 -32.28 7.68
C HIS A 526 -41.52 -32.83 7.83
N GLY A 527 -42.31 -32.25 8.74
CA GLY A 527 -43.69 -32.69 9.00
C GLY A 527 -43.84 -33.60 10.22
N GLU A 528 -42.85 -33.63 11.13
CA GLU A 528 -42.86 -34.39 12.38
C GLU A 528 -42.95 -33.46 13.61
N PRO A 529 -44.10 -32.80 13.85
CA PRO A 529 -44.25 -31.82 14.93
C PRO A 529 -44.18 -32.44 16.34
N ASP A 530 -44.50 -33.73 16.48
CA ASP A 530 -44.47 -34.41 17.78
C ASP A 530 -43.03 -34.66 18.25
N GLU A 531 -42.15 -35.16 17.37
CA GLU A 531 -40.72 -35.28 17.67
C GLU A 531 -40.08 -33.90 17.92
N SER A 532 -40.45 -32.89 17.12
CA SER A 532 -40.00 -31.50 17.35
C SER A 532 -40.39 -30.98 18.74
N THR A 533 -41.59 -31.32 19.22
CA THR A 533 -42.07 -30.89 20.55
C THR A 533 -41.28 -31.60 21.65
N MET A 534 -40.97 -32.89 21.48
CA MET A 534 -40.12 -33.63 22.43
C MET A 534 -38.73 -33.02 22.54
N VAL A 535 -38.07 -32.74 21.41
CA VAL A 535 -36.73 -32.11 21.39
C VAL A 535 -36.73 -30.74 22.06
N LEU A 536 -37.77 -29.92 21.86
CA LEU A 536 -37.90 -28.64 22.55
C LEU A 536 -38.17 -28.80 24.04
N GLN A 537 -38.95 -29.79 24.46
CA GLN A 537 -39.20 -30.05 25.87
C GLN A 537 -37.93 -30.54 26.59
N ASP A 538 -37.15 -31.41 25.94
CA ASP A 538 -35.85 -31.85 26.43
C ASP A 538 -34.88 -30.67 26.54
N ALA A 539 -34.90 -29.74 25.58
CA ALA A 539 -34.12 -28.50 25.66
C ALA A 539 -34.56 -27.61 26.83
N ILE A 540 -35.86 -27.45 27.08
CA ILE A 540 -36.36 -26.67 28.23
C ILE A 540 -35.82 -27.24 29.55
N VAL A 541 -35.81 -28.56 29.69
CA VAL A 541 -35.27 -29.22 30.89
C VAL A 541 -33.74 -29.07 30.97
N ALA A 542 -33.04 -29.24 29.84
CA ALA A 542 -31.58 -29.18 29.79
C ALA A 542 -31.01 -27.78 30.07
N PHE A 543 -31.75 -26.72 29.71
CA PHE A 543 -31.32 -25.33 29.82
C PHE A 543 -32.08 -24.54 30.91
N ALA A 544 -32.83 -25.22 31.78
CA ALA A 544 -33.56 -24.58 32.88
C ALA A 544 -32.62 -23.77 33.80
N GLY A 545 -32.94 -22.50 34.02
CA GLY A 545 -32.14 -21.57 34.84
C GLY A 545 -30.94 -20.94 34.12
N THR A 546 -30.75 -21.21 32.82
CA THR A 546 -29.71 -20.58 31.98
C THR A 546 -30.31 -19.42 31.15
N PRO A 547 -29.50 -18.42 30.75
CA PRO A 547 -30.02 -17.31 29.93
C PRO A 547 -30.53 -17.78 28.55
N GLU A 548 -30.10 -18.94 28.09
CA GLU A 548 -30.54 -19.54 26.82
C GLU A 548 -31.89 -20.26 26.90
N GLU A 549 -32.45 -20.48 28.12
CA GLU A 549 -33.81 -21.02 28.32
C GLU A 549 -34.85 -20.18 27.54
N ILE A 550 -34.66 -18.86 27.51
CA ILE A 550 -35.55 -17.92 26.85
C ILE A 550 -35.57 -18.15 25.33
N CYS A 551 -34.45 -18.50 24.70
CA CYS A 551 -34.43 -18.85 23.28
C CYS A 551 -35.25 -20.11 22.99
N VAL A 552 -35.16 -21.11 23.86
CA VAL A 552 -35.92 -22.36 23.75
C VAL A 552 -37.42 -22.11 23.96
N THR A 553 -37.78 -21.30 24.95
CA THR A 553 -39.19 -20.93 25.17
C THR A 553 -39.77 -20.13 24.01
N ILE A 554 -39.04 -19.18 23.41
CA ILE A 554 -39.46 -18.46 22.20
C ILE A 554 -39.67 -19.41 21.01
N ALA A 555 -38.79 -20.41 20.83
CA ALA A 555 -38.97 -21.42 19.78
C ALA A 555 -40.17 -22.35 20.06
N ASN A 556 -40.43 -22.66 21.33
CA ASN A 556 -41.61 -23.43 21.73
C ASN A 556 -42.93 -22.70 21.45
N VAL A 557 -42.92 -21.36 21.36
CA VAL A 557 -44.09 -20.59 20.93
C VAL A 557 -44.53 -20.98 19.51
N ASP A 558 -43.61 -21.32 18.61
CA ASP A 558 -43.97 -21.77 17.26
C ASP A 558 -44.74 -23.11 17.29
N MET A 559 -44.51 -23.95 18.29
CA MET A 559 -45.28 -25.19 18.51
C MET A 559 -46.70 -24.89 18.98
N ALA A 560 -46.85 -23.96 19.93
CA ALA A 560 -48.15 -23.52 20.41
C ALA A 560 -48.97 -22.88 19.26
N LEU A 561 -48.32 -22.08 18.41
CA LEU A 561 -48.94 -21.48 17.22
C LEU A 561 -49.34 -22.52 16.16
N ALA A 562 -48.57 -23.61 15.99
CA ALA A 562 -48.93 -24.71 15.10
C ALA A 562 -50.18 -25.47 15.57
N LYS A 563 -50.40 -25.53 16.89
CA LYS A 563 -51.62 -26.06 17.53
C LYS A 563 -52.78 -25.05 17.60
N ASP A 564 -52.59 -23.87 17.01
CA ASP A 564 -53.50 -22.72 17.03
C ASP A 564 -53.88 -22.21 18.44
N ASP A 565 -53.05 -22.52 19.44
CA ASP A 565 -53.20 -22.05 20.82
C ASP A 565 -52.50 -20.69 20.99
N LEU A 566 -53.22 -19.64 20.62
CA LEU A 566 -52.72 -18.26 20.63
C LEU A 566 -52.55 -17.68 22.03
N ASP A 567 -53.35 -18.13 23.00
CA ASP A 567 -53.37 -17.54 24.34
C ASP A 567 -52.20 -18.05 25.17
N THR A 568 -51.84 -19.34 25.06
CA THR A 568 -50.61 -19.87 25.67
C THR A 568 -49.37 -19.23 25.05
N ALA A 569 -49.30 -19.14 23.71
CA ALA A 569 -48.23 -18.49 22.97
C ALA A 569 -47.96 -17.05 23.45
N LEU A 570 -49.02 -16.24 23.61
CA LEU A 570 -48.90 -14.86 24.09
C LEU A 570 -48.63 -14.77 25.60
N SER A 571 -49.12 -15.71 26.40
CA SER A 571 -48.84 -15.74 27.85
C SER A 571 -47.37 -16.00 28.14
N VAL A 572 -46.75 -16.93 27.40
CA VAL A 572 -45.32 -17.27 27.51
C VAL A 572 -44.47 -16.06 27.13
N LEU A 573 -44.77 -15.40 26.00
CA LEU A 573 -44.03 -14.22 25.55
C LEU A 573 -44.18 -13.00 26.47
N ARG A 574 -45.33 -12.84 27.16
CA ARG A 574 -45.53 -11.76 28.14
C ARG A 574 -44.79 -12.00 29.46
N GLY A 575 -44.48 -13.25 29.79
CA GLY A 575 -43.74 -13.59 31.01
C GLY A 575 -42.25 -13.21 30.97
N ILE A 576 -41.71 -12.86 29.79
CA ILE A 576 -40.31 -12.50 29.57
C ILE A 576 -40.09 -11.03 29.96
N THR A 577 -39.17 -10.77 30.89
CA THR A 577 -38.90 -9.44 31.47
C THR A 577 -37.78 -8.68 30.73
N PRO A 578 -37.70 -7.34 30.83
CA PRO A 578 -36.68 -6.53 30.14
C PRO A 578 -35.23 -6.85 30.50
N ASP A 579 -34.97 -7.32 31.74
CA ASP A 579 -33.62 -7.65 32.22
C ASP A 579 -33.01 -8.89 31.55
N GLN A 580 -33.80 -9.62 30.76
CA GLN A 580 -33.43 -10.89 30.15
C GLN A 580 -32.79 -10.70 28.76
N THR A 581 -31.72 -11.45 28.48
CA THR A 581 -30.83 -11.31 27.30
C THR A 581 -31.50 -11.38 25.92
N HIS A 582 -32.68 -12.00 25.80
CA HIS A 582 -33.41 -12.16 24.53
C HIS A 582 -34.78 -11.47 24.49
N TYR A 583 -35.00 -10.46 25.34
CA TYR A 583 -36.26 -9.71 25.44
C TYR A 583 -36.74 -9.10 24.11
N ALA A 584 -35.85 -8.49 23.33
CA ALA A 584 -36.21 -7.89 22.04
C ALA A 584 -36.75 -8.93 21.04
N ALA A 585 -36.10 -10.10 20.95
CA ALA A 585 -36.53 -11.19 20.06
C ALA A 585 -37.91 -11.75 20.48
N ALA A 586 -38.18 -11.86 21.78
CA ALA A 586 -39.50 -12.25 22.28
C ALA A 586 -40.59 -11.25 21.89
N LYS A 587 -40.32 -9.94 22.05
CA LYS A 587 -41.25 -8.87 21.69
C LYS A 587 -41.49 -8.78 20.19
N GLU A 588 -40.47 -8.99 19.36
CA GLU A 588 -40.62 -9.09 17.90
C GLU A 588 -41.52 -10.28 17.51
N LYS A 589 -41.31 -11.45 18.14
CA LYS A 589 -42.17 -12.63 17.93
C LYS A 589 -43.61 -12.34 18.33
N MET A 590 -43.81 -11.68 19.46
CA MET A 590 -45.14 -11.25 19.93
C MET A 590 -45.80 -10.27 18.95
N ALA A 591 -45.03 -9.32 18.43
CA ALA A 591 -45.50 -8.39 17.42
C ALA A 591 -45.95 -9.12 16.14
N LEU A 592 -45.15 -10.06 15.62
CA LEU A 592 -45.51 -10.86 14.45
C LEU A 592 -46.83 -11.61 14.65
N ILE A 593 -47.07 -12.18 15.85
CA ILE A 593 -48.34 -12.83 16.19
C ILE A 593 -49.50 -11.82 16.16
N TYR A 594 -49.33 -10.63 16.75
CA TYR A 594 -50.37 -9.59 16.73
C TYR A 594 -50.68 -9.11 15.31
N LEU A 595 -49.69 -9.03 14.42
CA LEU A 595 -49.89 -8.58 13.05
C LEU A 595 -50.52 -9.67 12.16
N GLN A 596 -50.03 -10.90 12.22
CA GLN A 596 -50.45 -11.99 11.32
C GLN A 596 -51.74 -12.68 11.77
N LYS A 597 -51.85 -13.02 13.06
CA LYS A 597 -52.97 -13.82 13.61
C LYS A 597 -54.09 -12.94 14.13
N ARG A 598 -53.80 -11.93 14.96
CA ARG A 598 -54.83 -11.02 15.52
C ARG A 598 -55.16 -9.82 14.63
N LYS A 599 -54.32 -9.49 13.65
CA LYS A 599 -54.44 -8.30 12.77
C LYS A 599 -54.56 -6.97 13.53
N ASP A 600 -54.04 -6.92 14.76
CA ASP A 600 -54.10 -5.72 15.60
C ASP A 600 -52.82 -4.88 15.44
N LYS A 601 -52.95 -3.84 14.63
CA LYS A 601 -51.88 -2.89 14.32
C LYS A 601 -51.41 -2.09 15.55
N LYS A 602 -52.28 -1.85 16.53
CA LYS A 602 -51.93 -1.04 17.71
C LYS A 602 -51.04 -1.82 18.66
N LEU A 603 -51.40 -3.07 18.93
CA LEU A 603 -50.60 -3.97 19.77
C LEU A 603 -49.28 -4.34 19.12
N TYR A 604 -49.26 -4.46 17.78
CA TYR A 604 -48.01 -4.61 17.01
C TYR A 604 -47.04 -3.45 17.25
N ILE A 605 -47.49 -2.21 17.11
CA ILE A 605 -46.66 -1.02 17.34
C ILE A 605 -46.26 -0.90 18.82
N ALA A 606 -47.16 -1.24 19.75
CA ALA A 606 -46.89 -1.20 21.18
C ALA A 606 -45.68 -2.07 21.55
N CYS A 607 -45.54 -3.26 20.96
CA CYS A 607 -44.38 -4.13 21.19
C CYS A 607 -43.06 -3.45 20.81
N TYR A 608 -43.00 -2.76 19.67
CA TYR A 608 -41.78 -2.05 19.23
C TYR A 608 -41.52 -0.76 20.01
N ARG A 609 -42.56 -0.10 20.53
CA ARG A 609 -42.40 1.03 21.45
C ARG A 609 -41.82 0.56 22.79
N GLU A 610 -42.34 -0.53 23.33
CA GLU A 610 -41.80 -1.15 24.56
C GLU A 610 -40.34 -1.57 24.38
N ILE A 611 -39.95 -2.12 23.22
CA ILE A 611 -38.53 -2.41 22.92
C ILE A 611 -37.69 -1.13 22.98
N ARG A 612 -38.15 -0.03 22.37
CA ARG A 612 -37.42 1.25 22.35
C ARG A 612 -37.33 1.89 23.74
N ASP A 613 -38.41 1.85 24.50
CA ASP A 613 -38.49 2.52 25.80
C ASP A 613 -37.62 1.80 26.85
N GLU A 614 -37.54 0.48 26.80
CA GLU A 614 -36.69 -0.34 27.68
C GLU A 614 -35.23 -0.44 27.19
N LEU A 615 -34.99 -0.41 25.86
CA LEU A 615 -33.65 -0.48 25.25
C LEU A 615 -33.41 0.75 24.34
N PRO A 616 -33.09 1.93 24.90
CA PRO A 616 -32.88 3.14 24.11
C PRO A 616 -31.60 3.03 23.26
N GLY A 617 -31.74 3.09 21.94
CA GLY A 617 -30.62 3.05 21.01
C GLY A 617 -31.02 3.25 19.55
N PRO A 618 -30.05 3.45 18.63
CA PRO A 618 -30.35 3.68 17.23
C PRO A 618 -31.08 2.49 16.60
N GLN A 619 -30.71 1.25 16.97
CA GLN A 619 -31.31 0.04 16.42
C GLN A 619 -32.78 -0.15 16.82
N SER A 620 -33.15 0.13 18.08
CA SER A 620 -34.53 -0.01 18.55
C SER A 620 -35.44 1.05 17.92
N SER A 621 -34.94 2.28 17.73
CA SER A 621 -35.64 3.32 16.96
C SER A 621 -35.81 2.93 15.49
N ILE A 622 -34.78 2.33 14.86
CA ILE A 622 -34.90 1.84 13.47
C ILE A 622 -35.97 0.74 13.36
N LEU A 623 -36.01 -0.21 14.29
CA LEU A 623 -37.02 -1.28 14.32
C LEU A 623 -38.43 -0.72 14.49
N LEU A 624 -38.61 0.27 15.37
CA LEU A 624 -39.90 0.97 15.51
C LEU A 624 -40.29 1.73 14.23
N GLY A 625 -39.33 2.38 13.56
CA GLY A 625 -39.55 3.01 12.27
C GLY A 625 -39.99 2.02 11.18
N ASP A 626 -39.36 0.84 11.11
CA ASP A 626 -39.75 -0.22 10.18
C ASP A 626 -41.16 -0.74 10.49
N ALA A 627 -41.49 -0.87 11.78
CA ALA A 627 -42.82 -1.26 12.22
C ALA A 627 -43.91 -0.28 11.75
N TYR A 628 -43.69 1.04 11.89
CA TYR A 628 -44.61 2.04 11.35
C TYR A 628 -44.76 1.96 9.82
N ILE A 629 -43.67 1.68 9.10
CA ILE A 629 -43.71 1.50 7.64
C ILE A 629 -44.51 0.25 7.23
N ASN A 630 -44.45 -0.83 8.01
CA ASN A 630 -45.24 -2.05 7.81
C ASN A 630 -46.74 -1.82 8.05
N VAL A 631 -47.09 -0.96 9.01
CA VAL A 631 -48.48 -0.61 9.34
C VAL A 631 -49.08 0.44 8.39
N GLN A 632 -48.25 1.04 7.53
CA GLN A 632 -48.58 2.13 6.60
C GLN A 632 -48.78 3.49 7.29
N GLU A 633 -48.01 3.78 8.35
CA GLU A 633 -47.92 5.10 9.00
C GLU A 633 -46.52 5.73 8.76
N PRO A 634 -46.20 6.16 7.53
CA PRO A 634 -44.85 6.61 7.17
C PRO A 634 -44.43 7.93 7.84
N GLU A 635 -45.37 8.80 8.22
CA GLU A 635 -45.06 10.09 8.88
C GLU A 635 -44.41 9.87 10.25
N ARG A 636 -44.98 8.96 11.05
CA ARG A 636 -44.41 8.58 12.35
C ARG A 636 -43.11 7.82 12.22
N ALA A 637 -42.95 7.05 11.14
CA ALA A 637 -41.68 6.38 10.87
C ALA A 637 -40.55 7.39 10.63
N ILE A 638 -40.84 8.51 9.95
CA ILE A 638 -39.86 9.57 9.67
C ILE A 638 -39.39 10.22 10.98
N GLU A 639 -40.30 10.57 11.88
CA GLU A 639 -39.96 11.15 13.19
C GLU A 639 -38.99 10.25 13.97
N VAL A 640 -39.28 8.96 14.02
CA VAL A 640 -38.45 7.98 14.72
C VAL A 640 -37.10 7.74 14.00
N TYR A 641 -37.07 7.76 12.66
CA TYR A 641 -35.81 7.67 11.91
C TYR A 641 -34.93 8.91 12.07
N GLN A 642 -35.52 10.11 12.13
CA GLN A 642 -34.79 11.35 12.39
C GLN A 642 -34.19 11.34 13.81
N GLU A 643 -34.95 10.85 14.77
CA GLU A 643 -34.45 10.64 16.13
C GLU A 643 -33.27 9.65 16.12
N ALA A 644 -33.37 8.52 15.41
CA ALA A 644 -32.27 7.57 15.24
C ALA A 644 -31.02 8.21 14.58
N MET A 645 -31.19 9.18 13.68
CA MET A 645 -30.07 9.90 13.05
C MET A 645 -29.31 10.79 14.00
N SER A 646 -29.94 11.31 15.06
CA SER A 646 -29.21 12.06 16.09
C SER A 646 -28.14 11.20 16.79
N TRP A 647 -28.33 9.88 16.80
CA TRP A 647 -27.40 8.91 17.36
C TRP A 647 -26.39 8.37 16.33
N THR A 648 -26.77 8.26 15.05
CA THR A 648 -25.92 7.66 13.99
C THR A 648 -25.89 8.49 12.71
N VAL A 649 -24.79 9.24 12.50
CA VAL A 649 -24.62 10.18 11.38
C VAL A 649 -24.20 9.51 10.04
N ARG A 650 -23.77 8.24 10.04
CA ARG A 650 -23.07 7.60 8.90
C ARG A 650 -23.70 6.33 8.31
N ASP A 651 -24.89 5.91 8.72
CA ASP A 651 -25.49 4.65 8.24
C ASP A 651 -26.31 4.81 6.94
N ALA A 652 -25.79 4.28 5.83
CA ALA A 652 -26.44 4.26 4.52
C ALA A 652 -27.79 3.56 4.50
N THR A 653 -27.98 2.54 5.35
CA THR A 653 -29.21 1.75 5.39
C THR A 653 -30.37 2.53 6.01
N LEU A 654 -30.07 3.38 7.00
CA LEU A 654 -31.02 4.28 7.64
C LEU A 654 -31.51 5.37 6.66
N TRP A 655 -30.59 5.98 5.91
CA TRP A 655 -30.93 6.93 4.84
C TRP A 655 -31.86 6.31 3.80
N ARG A 656 -31.62 5.05 3.40
CA ARG A 656 -32.52 4.31 2.49
C ARG A 656 -33.91 4.09 3.09
N LYS A 657 -34.00 3.68 4.35
CA LYS A 657 -35.28 3.45 5.04
C LYS A 657 -36.08 4.74 5.17
N MET A 658 -35.40 5.84 5.49
CA MET A 658 -36.00 7.17 5.60
C MET A 658 -36.46 7.69 4.22
N GLY A 659 -35.67 7.51 3.16
CA GLY A 659 -36.10 7.83 1.79
C GLY A 659 -37.35 7.05 1.37
N ARG A 660 -37.44 5.76 1.70
CA ARG A 660 -38.65 4.95 1.47
C ARG A 660 -39.85 5.47 2.26
N ALA A 661 -39.64 6.02 3.45
CA ALA A 661 -40.68 6.62 4.28
C ALA A 661 -41.18 7.95 3.68
N TYR A 662 -40.28 8.84 3.25
CA TYR A 662 -40.63 10.10 2.58
C TYR A 662 -41.42 9.92 1.29
N VAL A 663 -41.04 8.93 0.47
CA VAL A 663 -41.78 8.56 -0.75
C VAL A 663 -43.19 8.07 -0.42
N LYS A 664 -43.36 7.36 0.70
CA LYS A 664 -44.67 6.88 1.17
C LYS A 664 -45.52 7.99 1.79
N SER A 665 -44.93 9.02 2.40
CA SER A 665 -45.64 10.14 3.08
C SER A 665 -45.90 11.36 2.19
N HIS A 666 -45.47 11.34 0.92
CA HIS A 666 -45.64 12.42 -0.06
C HIS A 666 -44.98 13.77 0.35
N GLN A 667 -43.94 13.75 1.19
CA GLN A 667 -43.23 14.95 1.67
C GLN A 667 -41.90 15.17 0.93
N TYR A 668 -41.98 15.58 -0.35
CA TYR A 668 -40.84 15.67 -1.27
C TYR A 668 -39.88 16.87 -1.00
N ASN A 669 -40.36 17.94 -0.35
CA ASN A 669 -39.54 19.14 -0.10
C ASN A 669 -38.35 18.90 0.87
N GLN A 670 -38.43 17.89 1.73
CA GLN A 670 -37.37 17.54 2.68
C GLN A 670 -36.38 16.49 2.13
N GLU A 671 -36.64 15.91 0.94
CA GLU A 671 -35.72 14.99 0.24
C GLU A 671 -34.42 15.68 -0.21
N HIS A 672 -34.42 17.01 -0.28
CA HIS A 672 -33.25 17.86 -0.56
C HIS A 672 -32.09 17.64 0.42
N PHE A 673 -32.36 17.17 1.65
CA PHE A 673 -31.34 16.84 2.63
C PHE A 673 -30.70 15.46 2.36
N LEU A 674 -31.50 14.49 1.91
CA LEU A 674 -31.05 13.15 1.48
C LEU A 674 -30.14 13.25 0.24
N TYR A 675 -30.46 14.19 -0.66
CA TYR A 675 -29.70 14.53 -1.87
C TYR A 675 -28.26 14.96 -1.58
N LYS A 676 -28.01 15.73 -0.51
CA LYS A 676 -26.65 16.14 -0.12
C LYS A 676 -25.78 14.97 0.36
N TRP A 677 -26.38 13.91 0.90
CA TRP A 677 -25.67 12.77 1.47
C TRP A 677 -25.39 11.68 0.43
N ALA A 678 -26.31 11.43 -0.51
CA ALA A 678 -26.15 10.47 -1.61
C ALA A 678 -24.94 10.76 -2.52
N VAL A 679 -24.50 12.02 -2.58
CA VAL A 679 -23.29 12.48 -3.30
C VAL A 679 -22.02 11.77 -2.81
N PHE A 680 -22.00 11.18 -1.60
CA PHE A 680 -20.82 10.53 -1.03
C PHE A 680 -20.70 9.01 -1.28
N HIS A 681 -21.74 8.29 -1.76
CA HIS A 681 -21.70 6.82 -1.86
C HIS A 681 -22.29 6.24 -3.16
N SER A 682 -21.51 5.38 -3.84
CA SER A 682 -21.81 4.87 -5.20
C SER A 682 -22.99 3.89 -5.30
N VAL A 683 -23.25 3.09 -4.25
CA VAL A 683 -24.35 2.10 -4.24
C VAL A 683 -25.73 2.77 -4.14
N CYS A 684 -25.80 3.97 -3.58
CA CYS A 684 -27.05 4.70 -3.37
C CYS A 684 -27.55 5.45 -4.63
N LEU A 685 -26.67 5.73 -5.59
CA LEU A 685 -26.98 6.55 -6.78
C LEU A 685 -27.99 5.91 -7.73
N SER A 686 -27.94 4.59 -7.94
CA SER A 686 -28.86 3.87 -8.85
C SER A 686 -30.29 3.82 -8.28
N GLN A 687 -30.41 3.72 -6.96
CA GLN A 687 -31.69 3.73 -6.27
C GLN A 687 -32.26 5.15 -6.20
N ALA A 688 -31.42 6.16 -5.93
CA ALA A 688 -31.81 7.57 -6.00
C ALA A 688 -32.38 7.95 -7.38
N HIS A 689 -31.77 7.46 -8.47
CA HIS A 689 -32.29 7.63 -9.82
C HIS A 689 -33.71 7.05 -10.01
N SER A 690 -33.97 5.85 -9.48
CA SER A 690 -35.30 5.20 -9.59
C SER A 690 -36.40 5.94 -8.82
N VAL A 691 -36.05 6.49 -7.66
CA VAL A 691 -36.95 7.30 -6.84
C VAL A 691 -37.24 8.62 -7.53
N GLN A 692 -36.21 9.31 -8.03
CA GLN A 692 -36.35 10.59 -8.72
C GLN A 692 -37.23 10.50 -9.99
N LEU A 693 -37.11 9.40 -10.76
CA LEU A 693 -38.00 9.14 -11.90
C LEU A 693 -39.46 8.94 -11.48
N SER A 694 -39.70 8.36 -10.31
CA SER A 694 -41.05 8.15 -9.77
C SER A 694 -41.65 9.48 -9.28
N VAL A 695 -40.84 10.33 -8.65
CA VAL A 695 -41.20 11.70 -8.25
C VAL A 695 -41.56 12.52 -9.48
N LEU A 696 -40.74 12.51 -10.54
CA LEU A 696 -41.02 13.26 -11.77
C LEU A 696 -42.34 12.86 -12.45
N LYS A 697 -42.66 11.56 -12.51
CA LYS A 697 -43.94 11.09 -13.08
C LYS A 697 -45.16 11.59 -12.30
N ARG A 698 -45.04 11.74 -10.97
CA ARG A 698 -46.11 12.22 -10.10
C ARG A 698 -46.16 13.75 -9.99
N CYS A 699 -45.02 14.43 -10.00
CA CYS A 699 -44.95 15.89 -10.07
C CYS A 699 -45.56 16.42 -11.39
N GLN A 700 -45.47 15.67 -12.49
CA GLN A 700 -46.18 15.98 -13.73
C GLN A 700 -47.70 16.08 -13.56
N THR A 701 -48.28 15.29 -12.65
CA THR A 701 -49.74 15.26 -12.40
C THR A 701 -50.17 16.16 -11.25
N GLU A 702 -49.36 16.31 -10.20
CA GLU A 702 -49.78 16.95 -8.95
C GLU A 702 -49.27 18.40 -8.80
N ARG A 703 -48.04 18.70 -9.24
CA ARG A 703 -47.39 20.02 -9.06
C ARG A 703 -46.42 20.35 -10.20
N PRO A 704 -46.91 20.89 -11.33
CA PRO A 704 -46.06 21.19 -12.49
C PRO A 704 -45.02 22.30 -12.25
N GLU A 705 -45.22 23.15 -11.24
CA GLU A 705 -44.30 24.26 -10.89
C GLU A 705 -42.93 23.78 -10.39
N LEU A 706 -42.86 22.62 -9.73
CA LEU A 706 -41.61 22.05 -9.21
C LEU A 706 -40.91 21.14 -10.22
N LEU A 707 -41.54 20.87 -11.37
CA LEU A 707 -41.05 19.92 -12.36
C LEU A 707 -39.66 20.30 -12.89
N GLU A 708 -39.39 21.60 -13.05
CA GLU A 708 -38.11 22.10 -13.55
C GLU A 708 -36.98 21.88 -12.54
N GLN A 709 -37.25 22.11 -11.25
CA GLN A 709 -36.31 21.82 -10.17
C GLN A 709 -36.00 20.32 -10.08
N GLU A 710 -37.04 19.47 -10.11
CA GLU A 710 -36.86 18.00 -10.06
C GLU A 710 -36.12 17.43 -11.29
N ARG A 711 -36.23 18.09 -12.45
CA ARG A 711 -35.49 17.74 -13.68
C ARG A 711 -34.00 18.05 -13.56
N THR A 712 -33.63 19.17 -12.94
CA THR A 712 -32.21 19.50 -12.68
C THR A 712 -31.56 18.50 -11.73
N VAL A 713 -32.32 18.03 -10.73
CA VAL A 713 -31.88 17.01 -9.77
C VAL A 713 -31.70 15.64 -10.45
N LEU A 714 -32.63 15.23 -11.32
CA LEU A 714 -32.46 13.99 -12.09
C LEU A 714 -31.18 14.02 -12.94
N CYS A 715 -30.89 15.16 -13.56
CA CYS A 715 -29.72 15.31 -14.40
C CYS A 715 -28.41 15.21 -13.61
N SER A 716 -28.32 15.80 -12.42
CA SER A 716 -27.12 15.70 -11.59
C SER A 716 -26.84 14.25 -11.16
N ILE A 717 -27.90 13.49 -10.82
CA ILE A 717 -27.81 12.05 -10.49
C ILE A 717 -27.34 11.25 -11.72
N CYS A 718 -27.94 11.48 -12.88
CA CYS A 718 -27.57 10.81 -14.13
C CYS A 718 -26.11 11.08 -14.53
N CYS A 719 -25.63 12.32 -14.39
CA CYS A 719 -24.24 12.68 -14.66
C CYS A 719 -23.26 11.97 -13.72
N GLN A 720 -23.58 11.85 -12.44
CA GLN A 720 -22.73 11.13 -11.47
C GLN A 720 -22.72 9.62 -11.73
N LEU A 721 -23.87 9.03 -12.08
CA LEU A 721 -23.95 7.63 -12.51
C LEU A 721 -23.13 7.37 -13.77
N ALA A 722 -23.23 8.26 -14.76
CA ALA A 722 -22.45 8.15 -16.00
C ALA A 722 -20.94 8.21 -15.73
N ARG A 723 -20.48 9.10 -14.85
CA ARG A 723 -19.06 9.16 -14.43
C ARG A 723 -18.60 7.91 -13.68
N HIS A 724 -19.45 7.34 -12.81
CA HIS A 724 -19.14 6.08 -12.12
C HIS A 724 -19.06 4.88 -13.08
N TYR A 725 -19.95 4.80 -14.07
CA TYR A 725 -19.88 3.73 -15.07
C TYR A 725 -18.74 3.93 -16.09
N ARG A 726 -18.35 5.19 -16.35
CA ARG A 726 -17.17 5.53 -17.15
C ARG A 726 -15.87 5.01 -16.51
N SER A 727 -15.71 5.09 -15.19
CA SER A 727 -14.52 4.57 -14.50
C SER A 727 -14.44 3.03 -14.45
N ARG A 728 -15.57 2.34 -14.67
CA ARG A 728 -15.68 0.87 -14.70
C ARG A 728 -15.82 0.30 -16.13
N THR A 729 -15.48 1.09 -17.15
CA THR A 729 -15.48 0.72 -18.58
C THR A 729 -16.80 0.17 -19.15
N ALA A 730 -17.94 0.44 -18.50
CA ALA A 730 -19.26 0.00 -18.98
C ALA A 730 -19.85 1.01 -19.99
N VAL A 731 -19.60 0.76 -21.29
CA VAL A 731 -19.90 1.72 -22.38
C VAL A 731 -21.39 2.02 -22.54
N ASP A 732 -22.24 0.99 -22.56
CA ASP A 732 -23.68 1.15 -22.83
C ASP A 732 -24.42 1.85 -21.69
N ARG A 733 -24.04 1.56 -20.43
CA ARG A 733 -24.64 2.20 -19.25
C ARG A 733 -24.23 3.66 -19.15
N THR A 734 -22.97 3.98 -19.46
CA THR A 734 -22.47 5.36 -19.51
C THR A 734 -23.25 6.18 -20.56
N LYS A 735 -23.44 5.63 -21.77
CA LYS A 735 -24.26 6.24 -22.83
C LYS A 735 -25.71 6.48 -22.38
N TYR A 736 -26.32 5.46 -21.77
CA TYR A 736 -27.71 5.53 -21.29
C TYR A 736 -27.92 6.68 -20.29
N TYR A 737 -27.08 6.79 -19.26
CA TYR A 737 -27.24 7.79 -18.23
C TYR A 737 -26.91 9.21 -18.71
N TYR A 738 -25.89 9.41 -19.56
CA TYR A 738 -25.64 10.73 -20.15
C TYR A 738 -26.80 11.18 -21.07
N ASN A 739 -27.37 10.29 -21.87
CA ASN A 739 -28.53 10.62 -22.69
C ASN A 739 -29.77 10.95 -21.83
N GLN A 740 -29.98 10.23 -20.72
CA GLN A 740 -31.05 10.56 -19.78
C GLN A 740 -30.83 11.91 -19.08
N ALA A 741 -29.60 12.27 -18.77
CA ALA A 741 -29.25 13.59 -18.22
C ALA A 741 -29.62 14.73 -19.20
N ILE A 742 -29.31 14.55 -20.48
CA ILE A 742 -29.63 15.51 -21.55
C ILE A 742 -31.14 15.65 -21.73
N VAL A 743 -31.87 14.53 -21.77
CA VAL A 743 -33.33 14.49 -21.91
C VAL A 743 -34.03 15.11 -20.69
N ALA A 744 -33.48 14.95 -19.48
CA ALA A 744 -34.07 15.47 -18.25
C ALA A 744 -34.11 17.01 -18.20
N ILE A 745 -33.02 17.69 -18.57
CA ILE A 745 -32.94 19.16 -18.49
C ILE A 745 -33.56 19.84 -19.72
N GLY A 746 -33.54 19.21 -20.90
CA GLY A 746 -34.24 19.68 -22.09
C GLY A 746 -33.77 21.01 -22.70
N ARG A 747 -32.99 21.84 -21.98
CA ARG A 747 -32.37 23.08 -22.50
C ARG A 747 -31.04 23.41 -21.79
N THR A 748 -30.04 23.73 -22.61
CA THR A 748 -28.86 24.58 -22.30
C THR A 748 -27.91 24.11 -21.20
N ASP A 749 -27.39 22.88 -21.27
CA ASP A 749 -26.11 22.59 -20.60
C ASP A 749 -25.13 21.94 -21.58
N ASN A 750 -24.42 22.79 -22.32
CA ASN A 750 -23.41 22.39 -23.32
C ASN A 750 -22.32 21.50 -22.69
N LYS A 751 -22.11 21.61 -21.38
CA LYS A 751 -21.11 20.86 -20.62
C LYS A 751 -21.35 19.35 -20.63
N ILE A 752 -22.60 18.89 -20.56
CA ILE A 752 -22.94 17.46 -20.54
C ILE A 752 -22.75 16.85 -21.92
N SER A 753 -23.19 17.54 -22.97
CA SER A 753 -22.97 17.14 -24.37
C SER A 753 -21.48 17.08 -24.72
N LEU A 754 -20.67 17.98 -24.16
CA LEU A 754 -19.21 17.95 -24.32
C LEU A 754 -18.55 16.81 -23.54
N GLU A 755 -18.98 16.52 -22.30
CA GLU A 755 -18.52 15.34 -21.55
C GLU A 755 -18.84 14.02 -22.29
N LEU A 756 -20.01 13.95 -22.93
CA LEU A 756 -20.42 12.82 -23.75
C LEU A 756 -19.62 12.73 -25.05
N ALA A 757 -19.35 13.85 -25.72
CA ALA A 757 -18.51 13.89 -26.91
C ALA A 757 -17.07 13.43 -26.61
N GLN A 758 -16.51 13.83 -25.46
CA GLN A 758 -15.20 13.33 -25.00
C GLN A 758 -15.23 11.83 -24.71
N PHE A 759 -16.29 11.31 -24.12
CA PHE A 759 -16.45 9.87 -23.90
C PHE A 759 -16.54 9.09 -25.22
N TYR A 760 -17.22 9.61 -26.24
CA TYR A 760 -17.26 8.98 -27.56
C TYR A 760 -15.88 8.98 -28.25
N LEU A 761 -15.11 10.05 -28.08
CA LEU A 761 -13.73 10.13 -28.57
C LEU A 761 -12.81 9.10 -27.90
N GLU A 762 -12.90 8.94 -26.57
CA GLU A 762 -12.13 7.93 -25.82
C GLU A 762 -12.40 6.49 -26.27
N ASN A 763 -13.60 6.23 -26.81
CA ASN A 763 -14.02 4.92 -27.30
C ASN A 763 -13.97 4.78 -28.83
N GLY A 764 -13.33 5.73 -29.54
CA GLY A 764 -13.12 5.67 -30.99
C GLY A 764 -14.37 5.90 -31.86
N LYS A 765 -15.47 6.43 -31.29
CA LYS A 765 -16.73 6.70 -32.00
C LYS A 765 -16.80 8.16 -32.46
N THR A 766 -16.05 8.49 -33.49
CA THR A 766 -15.83 9.86 -33.98
C THR A 766 -17.09 10.55 -34.50
N ASP A 767 -17.97 9.81 -35.18
CA ASP A 767 -19.18 10.37 -35.81
C ASP A 767 -20.23 10.77 -34.78
N GLU A 768 -20.38 9.95 -33.72
CA GLU A 768 -21.27 10.26 -32.59
C GLU A 768 -20.76 11.46 -31.77
N ALA A 769 -19.44 11.59 -31.63
CA ALA A 769 -18.81 12.76 -31.00
C ALA A 769 -19.02 14.05 -31.81
N LEU A 770 -18.90 13.97 -33.14
CA LEU A 770 -19.16 15.07 -34.08
C LEU A 770 -20.59 15.59 -33.97
N MET A 771 -21.58 14.69 -34.00
CA MET A 771 -22.98 15.08 -33.86
C MET A 771 -23.27 15.85 -32.57
N GLN A 772 -22.70 15.41 -31.44
CA GLN A 772 -22.90 16.08 -30.15
C GLN A 772 -22.25 17.47 -30.11
N VAL A 773 -21.10 17.64 -30.75
CA VAL A 773 -20.38 18.92 -30.80
C VAL A 773 -21.03 19.89 -31.79
N GLU A 774 -21.54 19.40 -32.93
CA GLU A 774 -22.32 20.20 -33.88
C GLU A 774 -23.62 20.71 -33.26
N GLU A 775 -24.30 19.90 -32.44
CA GLU A 775 -25.50 20.32 -31.73
C GLU A 775 -25.20 21.43 -30.70
N VAL A 776 -24.04 21.37 -30.04
CA VAL A 776 -23.58 22.42 -29.11
C VAL A 776 -23.24 23.71 -29.87
N LEU A 777 -22.52 23.60 -30.99
CA LEU A 777 -22.11 24.76 -31.80
C LEU A 777 -23.26 25.41 -32.58
N ALA A 778 -24.29 24.64 -32.92
CA ALA A 778 -25.53 25.17 -33.46
C ALA A 778 -26.28 26.06 -32.45
N LYS A 779 -26.04 25.85 -31.14
CA LYS A 779 -26.60 26.67 -30.05
C LYS A 779 -25.67 27.81 -29.64
N ASP A 780 -24.36 27.57 -29.63
CA ASP A 780 -23.32 28.56 -29.30
C ASP A 780 -22.12 28.43 -30.24
N ALA A 781 -22.08 29.28 -31.27
CA ALA A 781 -21.08 29.23 -32.34
C ALA A 781 -19.64 29.57 -31.90
N LEU A 782 -19.44 30.10 -30.68
CA LEU A 782 -18.13 30.54 -30.16
C LEU A 782 -17.68 29.72 -28.93
N HIS A 783 -18.37 28.64 -28.59
CA HIS A 783 -18.07 27.85 -27.38
C HIS A 783 -16.65 27.24 -27.44
N PRO A 784 -15.68 27.68 -26.61
CA PRO A 784 -14.27 27.37 -26.78
C PRO A 784 -13.96 25.87 -26.71
N ASP A 785 -14.60 25.13 -25.79
CA ASP A 785 -14.42 23.67 -25.65
C ASP A 785 -15.05 22.89 -26.81
N ALA A 786 -16.16 23.40 -27.35
CA ALA A 786 -16.84 22.76 -28.48
C ALA A 786 -16.01 23.00 -29.74
N THR A 787 -15.56 24.22 -29.98
CA THR A 787 -14.63 24.58 -31.06
C THR A 787 -13.30 23.83 -30.95
N MET A 788 -12.81 23.52 -29.75
CA MET A 788 -11.61 22.69 -29.53
C MET A 788 -11.85 21.23 -29.91
N VAL A 789 -12.94 20.61 -29.45
CA VAL A 789 -13.30 19.23 -29.83
C VAL A 789 -13.66 19.16 -31.32
N GLN A 790 -14.32 20.18 -31.85
CA GLN A 790 -14.66 20.33 -33.26
C GLN A 790 -13.41 20.50 -34.10
N SER A 791 -12.44 21.33 -33.74
CA SER A 791 -11.16 21.51 -34.47
C SER A 791 -10.28 20.26 -34.44
N SER A 792 -10.38 19.46 -33.38
CA SER A 792 -9.77 18.12 -33.30
C SER A 792 -10.45 17.14 -34.27
N LEU A 793 -11.78 17.19 -34.39
CA LEU A 793 -12.60 16.36 -35.27
C LEU A 793 -12.69 16.86 -36.73
N LEU A 794 -12.53 18.16 -36.98
CA LEU A 794 -12.64 18.84 -38.29
C LEU A 794 -11.45 18.56 -39.22
N TYR A 795 -10.47 17.82 -38.72
CA TYR A 795 -9.21 17.59 -39.37
C TYR A 795 -9.36 16.96 -40.78
N ILE A 796 -10.41 16.18 -41.05
CA ILE A 796 -10.57 15.50 -42.34
C ILE A 796 -11.61 16.18 -43.24
N HIS A 797 -12.67 16.79 -42.69
CA HIS A 797 -13.78 17.32 -43.50
C HIS A 797 -13.58 18.79 -43.96
N TYR A 798 -12.86 19.61 -43.19
CA TYR A 798 -12.71 21.05 -43.50
C TYR A 798 -11.52 21.37 -44.41
N ILE A 799 -10.50 20.51 -44.46
CA ILE A 799 -9.39 20.59 -45.43
C ILE A 799 -9.95 20.61 -46.86
N CYS A 800 -11.03 19.88 -47.14
CA CYS A 800 -11.68 19.86 -48.45
C CYS A 800 -12.61 21.06 -48.73
N LYS A 801 -13.06 21.83 -47.71
CA LYS A 801 -14.13 22.83 -47.87
C LYS A 801 -13.66 24.28 -47.71
N SER A 802 -12.54 24.54 -47.04
CA SER A 802 -12.13 25.89 -46.65
C SER A 802 -10.95 26.50 -47.42
N MET A 803 -10.73 26.06 -48.65
CA MET A 803 -9.90 26.77 -49.65
C MET A 803 -10.58 28.07 -50.15
N ARG A 804 -11.16 28.87 -49.25
CA ARG A 804 -11.82 30.15 -49.58
C ARG A 804 -11.15 31.40 -48.99
N THR A 805 -10.21 31.29 -48.06
CA THR A 805 -9.46 32.44 -47.50
C THR A 805 -7.96 32.14 -47.28
N PRO A 806 -7.14 32.14 -48.34
CA PRO A 806 -5.69 31.82 -48.28
C PRO A 806 -4.79 32.83 -47.55
N HIS A 807 -5.36 33.90 -46.94
CA HIS A 807 -4.61 34.99 -46.31
C HIS A 807 -4.57 34.95 -44.77
N ASN A 808 -5.15 33.93 -44.12
CA ASN A 808 -5.20 33.86 -42.65
C ASN A 808 -4.04 33.01 -42.07
N TYR A 809 -2.85 33.62 -41.94
CA TYR A 809 -1.68 32.93 -41.38
C TYR A 809 -1.80 32.67 -39.87
N VAL A 810 -2.66 33.39 -39.15
CA VAL A 810 -2.98 33.10 -37.73
C VAL A 810 -3.66 31.73 -37.61
N PHE A 811 -4.56 31.42 -38.54
CA PHE A 811 -5.18 30.10 -38.62
C PHE A 811 -4.15 29.03 -39.02
N LEU A 812 -3.30 29.31 -40.02
CA LEU A 812 -2.26 28.37 -40.45
C LEU A 812 -1.28 28.05 -39.31
N ALA A 813 -0.84 29.04 -38.54
CA ALA A 813 0.05 28.86 -37.39
C ALA A 813 -0.59 27.96 -36.31
N LYS A 814 -1.88 28.17 -35.99
CA LYS A 814 -2.64 27.33 -35.06
C LYS A 814 -2.80 25.90 -35.59
N CYS A 815 -3.10 25.74 -36.87
CA CYS A 815 -3.17 24.42 -37.51
C CYS A 815 -1.85 23.66 -37.43
N ILE A 816 -0.71 24.33 -37.67
CA ILE A 816 0.62 23.71 -37.55
C ILE A 816 0.91 23.28 -36.11
N GLN A 817 0.54 24.09 -35.12
CA GLN A 817 0.69 23.72 -33.70
C GLN A 817 -0.14 22.49 -33.33
N VAL A 818 -1.39 22.42 -33.81
CA VAL A 818 -2.27 21.25 -33.61
C VAL A 818 -1.67 20.00 -34.29
N LEU A 819 -1.26 20.13 -35.55
CA LEU A 819 -0.62 19.08 -36.34
C LEU A 819 0.65 18.54 -35.67
N ARG A 820 1.45 19.45 -35.12
CA ARG A 820 2.64 19.09 -34.35
C ARG A 820 2.24 18.27 -33.13
N ARG A 821 1.27 18.72 -32.34
CA ARG A 821 0.85 18.03 -31.10
C ARG A 821 0.11 16.72 -31.35
N SER A 822 -0.46 16.50 -32.53
CA SER A 822 -1.09 15.24 -32.95
C SER A 822 -0.15 14.30 -33.71
N ALA A 823 1.16 14.59 -33.76
CA ALA A 823 2.16 13.79 -34.47
C ALA A 823 1.92 13.63 -35.98
N ARG A 824 1.28 14.62 -36.62
CA ARG A 824 0.92 14.64 -38.05
C ARG A 824 1.53 15.82 -38.80
N LEU A 825 2.73 16.26 -38.38
CA LEU A 825 3.34 17.47 -38.90
C LEU A 825 3.51 17.43 -40.43
N ASP A 826 3.75 16.25 -41.02
CA ASP A 826 3.90 16.04 -42.47
C ASP A 826 2.69 16.52 -43.29
N ASP A 827 1.48 16.46 -42.73
CA ASP A 827 0.27 16.92 -43.41
C ASP A 827 0.25 18.45 -43.61
N ALA A 828 1.11 19.19 -42.90
CA ALA A 828 1.27 20.63 -43.08
C ALA A 828 1.90 21.01 -44.44
N LEU A 829 2.65 20.09 -45.08
CA LEU A 829 3.23 20.33 -46.42
C LEU A 829 2.16 20.65 -47.46
N ALA A 830 1.04 19.94 -47.43
CA ALA A 830 -0.08 20.17 -48.33
C ALA A 830 -0.70 21.58 -48.14
N LEU A 831 -0.72 22.07 -46.90
CA LEU A 831 -1.19 23.42 -46.58
C LEU A 831 -0.24 24.49 -47.14
N PHE A 832 1.07 24.30 -47.00
CA PHE A 832 2.06 25.22 -47.56
C PHE A 832 2.02 25.26 -49.09
N GLN A 833 1.89 24.11 -49.74
CA GLN A 833 1.75 24.01 -51.20
C GLN A 833 0.47 24.72 -51.68
N ALA A 834 -0.66 24.51 -51.00
CA ALA A 834 -1.91 25.21 -51.31
C ALA A 834 -1.76 26.73 -51.17
N CYS A 835 -1.11 27.22 -50.12
CA CYS A 835 -0.82 28.65 -49.94
C CYS A 835 0.06 29.23 -51.06
N GLU A 836 1.13 28.53 -51.46
CA GLU A 836 2.04 28.96 -52.54
C GLU A 836 1.37 28.93 -53.93
N HIS A 837 0.43 28.00 -54.14
CA HIS A 837 -0.39 27.95 -55.37
C HIS A 837 -1.41 29.09 -55.46
N HIS A 838 -2.01 29.50 -54.34
CA HIS A 838 -2.99 30.59 -54.31
C HIS A 838 -2.36 31.99 -54.29
N ASN A 839 -1.18 32.14 -53.68
CA ASN A 839 -0.46 33.41 -53.61
C ASN A 839 1.03 33.18 -53.90
N HIS A 840 1.46 33.53 -55.11
CA HIS A 840 2.87 33.41 -55.53
C HIS A 840 3.82 34.33 -54.72
N GLY A 841 3.29 35.35 -54.03
CA GLY A 841 4.02 36.20 -53.10
C GLY A 841 4.05 35.70 -51.65
N ALA A 842 3.40 34.57 -51.31
CA ALA A 842 3.30 34.08 -49.93
C ALA A 842 4.68 33.89 -49.26
N THR A 843 5.70 33.51 -50.04
CA THR A 843 7.07 33.27 -49.53
C THR A 843 7.77 34.52 -48.99
N THR A 844 7.32 35.72 -49.33
CA THR A 844 7.85 36.99 -48.79
C THR A 844 7.04 37.53 -47.63
N GLU A 845 5.86 36.96 -47.35
CA GLU A 845 5.00 37.44 -46.28
C GLU A 845 5.52 37.04 -44.88
N PRO A 846 5.53 37.95 -43.90
CA PRO A 846 6.03 37.67 -42.56
C PRO A 846 5.29 36.53 -41.84
N GLY A 847 3.96 36.50 -41.93
CA GLY A 847 3.14 35.45 -41.29
C GLY A 847 3.38 34.06 -41.88
N TYR A 848 3.61 33.97 -43.19
CA TYR A 848 3.99 32.73 -43.85
C TYR A 848 5.39 32.25 -43.43
N ASN A 849 6.36 33.17 -43.34
CA ASN A 849 7.70 32.85 -42.85
C ASN A 849 7.70 32.46 -41.36
N TYR A 850 6.84 33.07 -40.54
CA TYR A 850 6.62 32.62 -39.17
C TYR A 850 6.06 31.19 -39.11
N CYS A 851 5.06 30.87 -39.93
CA CYS A 851 4.52 29.51 -40.04
C CYS A 851 5.58 28.49 -40.50
N LYS A 852 6.43 28.83 -41.48
CA LYS A 852 7.57 28.00 -41.88
C LYS A 852 8.58 27.82 -40.74
N GLY A 853 8.80 28.86 -39.93
CA GLY A 853 9.62 28.80 -38.72
C GLY A 853 9.07 27.87 -37.64
N LEU A 854 7.75 27.70 -37.54
CA LEU A 854 7.13 26.73 -36.64
C LEU A 854 7.25 25.28 -37.14
N TYR A 855 7.29 25.10 -38.46
CA TYR A 855 7.32 23.79 -39.14
C TYR A 855 8.73 23.20 -39.23
N TYR A 856 9.71 23.95 -39.73
CA TYR A 856 11.07 23.44 -39.99
C TYR A 856 11.97 23.40 -38.75
N CYS A 857 12.90 22.45 -38.72
CA CYS A 857 13.99 22.40 -37.73
C CYS A 857 14.97 23.59 -37.88
N GLU A 858 15.19 24.08 -39.11
CA GLU A 858 15.97 25.30 -39.42
C GLU A 858 15.14 26.59 -39.21
N ALA A 859 14.47 26.67 -38.07
CA ALA A 859 13.49 27.70 -37.77
C ALA A 859 14.07 29.12 -37.80
N LEU A 860 15.33 29.30 -37.38
CA LEU A 860 15.95 30.63 -37.22
C LEU A 860 16.03 31.42 -38.55
N PHE A 861 16.25 30.76 -39.69
CA PHE A 861 16.33 31.44 -40.99
C PHE A 861 14.98 32.07 -41.37
N HIS A 862 13.89 31.33 -41.20
CA HIS A 862 12.55 31.80 -41.53
C HIS A 862 12.03 32.82 -40.50
N LEU A 863 12.30 32.61 -39.21
CA LEU A 863 11.91 33.56 -38.15
C LEU A 863 12.64 34.90 -38.29
N ASN A 864 13.90 34.90 -38.76
CA ASN A 864 14.64 36.14 -39.03
C ASN A 864 13.96 37.02 -40.11
N LYS A 865 13.21 36.43 -41.04
CA LYS A 865 12.41 37.18 -42.03
C LYS A 865 11.14 37.78 -41.43
N ALA A 866 10.59 37.17 -40.38
CA ALA A 866 9.39 37.64 -39.69
C ALA A 866 9.68 38.62 -38.52
N ARG A 867 10.89 38.59 -37.95
CA ARG A 867 11.23 39.29 -36.68
C ARG A 867 11.00 40.80 -36.67
N ARG A 868 11.02 41.48 -37.83
CA ARG A 868 10.88 42.95 -37.92
C ARG A 868 9.44 43.42 -38.11
N ASP A 869 8.52 42.49 -38.32
CA ASP A 869 7.10 42.74 -38.55
C ASP A 869 6.36 43.21 -37.29
N ASN A 870 5.27 43.96 -37.46
CA ASN A 870 4.51 44.51 -36.32
C ASN A 870 3.58 43.48 -35.66
N GLU A 871 3.08 42.49 -36.41
CA GLU A 871 2.15 41.47 -35.90
C GLU A 871 2.91 40.21 -35.46
N TRP A 872 3.87 39.77 -36.27
CA TRP A 872 4.60 38.50 -36.07
C TRP A 872 5.97 38.67 -35.41
N GLY A 873 6.51 39.89 -35.37
CA GLY A 873 7.87 40.14 -34.93
C GLY A 873 8.14 39.74 -33.48
N ASP A 874 7.23 40.05 -32.55
CA ASP A 874 7.39 39.72 -31.13
C ASP A 874 7.42 38.22 -30.87
N GLN A 875 6.47 37.49 -31.47
CA GLN A 875 6.39 36.02 -31.36
C GLN A 875 7.57 35.34 -32.05
N ALA A 876 8.00 35.86 -33.20
CA ALA A 876 9.18 35.37 -33.90
C ALA A 876 10.45 35.58 -33.08
N MET A 877 10.63 36.75 -32.47
CA MET A 877 11.79 37.04 -31.61
C MET A 877 11.80 36.17 -30.35
N GLU A 878 10.66 35.99 -29.68
CA GLU A 878 10.56 35.11 -28.51
C GLU A 878 10.95 33.67 -28.87
N LEU A 879 10.40 33.15 -29.97
CA LEU A 879 10.70 31.80 -30.43
C LEU A 879 12.17 31.65 -30.83
N MET A 880 12.76 32.65 -31.51
CA MET A 880 14.19 32.68 -31.82
C MET A 880 15.05 32.64 -30.55
N ILE A 881 14.72 33.44 -29.54
CA ILE A 881 15.45 33.46 -28.26
C ILE A 881 15.35 32.10 -27.57
N ARG A 882 14.15 31.51 -27.48
CA ARG A 882 13.96 30.18 -26.89
C ARG A 882 14.76 29.08 -27.62
N ILE A 883 14.80 29.12 -28.95
CA ILE A 883 15.61 28.19 -29.77
C ILE A 883 17.11 28.39 -29.50
N CYS A 884 17.60 29.63 -29.46
CA CYS A 884 19.02 29.91 -29.17
C CYS A 884 19.45 29.49 -27.75
N LEU A 885 18.52 29.44 -26.80
CA LEU A 885 18.79 29.02 -25.42
C LEU A 885 18.72 27.51 -25.22
N ASN A 886 18.01 26.80 -26.09
CA ASN A 886 17.81 25.35 -26.00
C ASN A 886 17.52 24.74 -27.40
N PRO A 887 18.53 24.62 -28.28
CA PRO A 887 18.35 24.18 -29.66
C PRO A 887 17.86 22.73 -29.75
N ASP A 888 18.38 21.86 -28.88
CA ASP A 888 18.07 20.42 -28.85
C ASP A 888 16.80 20.07 -28.03
N LYS A 889 16.14 21.09 -27.47
CA LYS A 889 14.95 20.94 -26.60
C LYS A 889 15.19 20.01 -25.41
N GLU A 890 16.38 20.08 -24.82
CA GLU A 890 16.71 19.33 -23.62
C GLU A 890 15.90 19.81 -22.40
N VAL A 891 15.72 18.93 -21.42
CA VAL A 891 15.08 19.28 -20.15
C VAL A 891 16.09 20.01 -19.28
N ILE A 892 16.01 21.34 -19.25
CA ILE A 892 16.91 22.18 -18.46
C ILE A 892 16.82 21.82 -16.97
N GLY A 893 17.94 21.40 -16.39
CA GLY A 893 18.03 20.93 -15.00
C GLY A 893 17.56 19.48 -14.79
N GLY A 894 17.31 18.73 -15.87
CA GLY A 894 17.07 17.28 -15.79
C GLY A 894 18.38 16.52 -15.64
N GLU A 895 18.40 15.53 -14.75
CA GLU A 895 19.61 14.81 -14.36
C GLU A 895 19.71 13.42 -15.03
N VAL A 896 18.61 12.88 -15.59
CA VAL A 896 18.55 11.47 -16.05
C VAL A 896 19.41 11.20 -17.28
N PHE A 897 19.51 12.18 -18.18
CA PHE A 897 20.20 12.05 -19.46
C PHE A 897 21.30 13.10 -19.65
N GLU A 898 21.85 13.68 -18.57
CA GLU A 898 22.88 14.73 -18.67
C GLU A 898 24.02 14.33 -19.60
N THR A 899 24.18 15.08 -20.67
CA THR A 899 25.36 15.10 -21.52
C THR A 899 26.29 16.21 -21.04
N PRO A 900 27.61 16.02 -21.08
CA PRO A 900 28.56 17.11 -20.82
C PRO A 900 28.45 18.11 -21.98
N GLN A 901 27.59 19.11 -21.84
CA GLN A 901 27.50 20.18 -22.82
C GLN A 901 28.75 21.05 -22.73
N GLU A 902 29.47 21.13 -23.86
CA GLU A 902 30.37 22.23 -24.13
C GLU A 902 29.59 23.54 -23.99
N GLU A 903 30.21 24.55 -23.39
CA GLU A 903 29.57 25.83 -23.15
C GLU A 903 29.22 26.48 -24.50
N GLU A 904 27.99 26.31 -24.99
CA GLU A 904 27.46 26.98 -26.18
C GLU A 904 27.23 28.48 -25.90
N GLN A 905 28.31 29.18 -25.53
CA GLN A 905 28.33 30.61 -25.22
C GLN A 905 27.85 31.45 -26.42
N VAL A 906 27.97 30.91 -27.64
CA VAL A 906 27.52 31.54 -28.89
C VAL A 906 25.99 31.70 -28.93
N GLY A 907 25.24 30.64 -28.56
CA GLY A 907 23.77 30.68 -28.52
C GLY A 907 23.26 31.68 -27.47
N VAL A 908 23.89 31.68 -26.29
CA VAL A 908 23.58 32.63 -25.20
C VAL A 908 23.91 34.07 -25.59
N ALA A 909 25.04 34.33 -26.24
CA ALA A 909 25.41 35.66 -26.70
C ALA A 909 24.43 36.19 -27.77
N THR A 910 24.02 35.34 -28.71
CA THR A 910 23.01 35.69 -29.73
C THR A 910 21.65 35.95 -29.09
N ALA A 911 21.21 35.14 -28.13
CA ALA A 911 19.98 35.38 -27.36
C ALA A 911 20.03 36.72 -26.61
N GLN A 912 21.14 37.03 -25.93
CA GLN A 912 21.33 38.31 -25.23
C GLN A 912 21.28 39.52 -26.18
N ASN A 913 21.79 39.38 -27.41
CA ASN A 913 21.71 40.43 -28.42
C ASN A 913 20.29 40.60 -28.96
N LEU A 914 19.57 39.51 -29.19
CA LEU A 914 18.15 39.55 -29.61
C LEU A 914 17.26 40.17 -28.53
N VAL A 915 17.50 39.88 -27.26
CA VAL A 915 16.78 40.49 -26.13
C VAL A 915 17.04 42.01 -26.05
N LYS A 916 18.25 42.49 -26.39
CA LYS A 916 18.54 43.93 -26.49
C LYS A 916 17.87 44.60 -27.69
N GLU A 917 17.67 43.86 -28.78
CA GLU A 917 16.94 44.30 -29.97
C GLU A 917 15.41 44.36 -29.72
N PHE A 918 14.93 43.61 -28.72
CA PHE A 918 13.55 43.59 -28.22
C PHE A 918 13.16 44.92 -27.54
N ARG A 919 13.10 46.02 -28.30
CA ARG A 919 12.72 47.37 -27.84
C ARG A 919 11.21 47.60 -27.94
N PRO A 920 10.61 48.42 -27.04
CA PRO A 920 9.18 48.73 -27.08
C PRO A 920 8.84 49.52 -28.34
N ARG A 921 8.11 48.90 -29.28
CA ARG A 921 7.47 49.60 -30.40
C ARG A 921 6.04 49.95 -29.98
N HIS A 922 5.68 51.22 -30.14
CA HIS A 922 4.51 51.87 -29.53
C HIS A 922 3.19 51.09 -29.65
N GLY A 923 2.44 51.10 -28.54
CA GLY A 923 0.98 51.04 -28.55
C GLY A 923 0.34 49.67 -28.45
N SER A 924 0.58 48.90 -27.38
CA SER A 924 -0.33 47.85 -26.86
C SER A 924 0.11 47.43 -25.45
N SER A 925 -0.81 47.50 -24.48
CA SER A 925 -0.76 46.88 -23.13
C SER A 925 0.62 46.71 -22.46
N GLY A 926 1.21 47.83 -22.01
CA GLY A 926 2.59 47.92 -21.51
C GLY A 926 2.99 47.03 -20.31
N GLY A 927 2.05 46.42 -19.59
CA GLY A 927 2.35 45.51 -18.47
C GLY A 927 2.83 44.13 -18.93
N GLN A 928 2.02 43.42 -19.71
CA GLN A 928 2.31 42.04 -20.14
C GLN A 928 3.56 41.91 -21.03
N ARG A 929 3.88 42.94 -21.82
CA ARG A 929 5.06 42.94 -22.70
C ARG A 929 6.36 43.20 -21.93
N SER A 930 6.31 44.01 -20.87
CA SER A 930 7.46 44.25 -19.97
C SER A 930 7.82 42.98 -19.19
N ASP A 931 6.78 42.27 -18.72
CA ASP A 931 6.91 41.01 -17.98
C ASP A 931 7.56 39.88 -18.80
N ARG A 932 7.25 39.82 -20.11
CA ARG A 932 7.86 38.85 -21.06
C ARG A 932 9.33 39.14 -21.34
N ILE A 933 9.71 40.41 -21.49
CA ILE A 933 11.12 40.80 -21.67
C ILE A 933 11.92 40.42 -20.44
N LEU A 934 11.39 40.70 -19.26
CA LEU A 934 12.04 40.39 -17.99
C LEU A 934 12.19 38.87 -17.79
N LEU A 935 11.20 38.07 -18.21
CA LEU A 935 11.32 36.61 -18.27
C LEU A 935 12.50 36.19 -19.14
N LEU A 936 12.56 36.65 -20.40
CA LEU A 936 13.60 36.27 -21.36
C LEU A 936 15.01 36.68 -20.92
N VAL A 937 15.17 37.87 -20.32
CA VAL A 937 16.44 38.33 -19.74
C VAL A 937 16.91 37.35 -18.65
N ASN A 938 16.02 36.97 -17.73
CA ASN A 938 16.37 36.08 -16.62
C ASN A 938 16.59 34.63 -17.09
N LEU A 939 15.90 34.17 -18.15
CA LEU A 939 16.20 32.89 -18.80
C LEU A 939 17.62 32.90 -19.42
N CYS A 940 18.02 33.99 -20.07
CA CYS A 940 19.39 34.15 -20.58
C CYS A 940 20.44 34.12 -19.46
N LEU A 941 20.14 34.69 -18.29
CA LEU A 941 21.03 34.62 -17.12
C LEU A 941 21.18 33.19 -16.62
N MET A 942 20.10 32.42 -16.54
CA MET A 942 20.17 31.00 -16.14
C MET A 942 20.95 30.14 -17.14
N ALA A 943 20.83 30.42 -18.44
CA ALA A 943 21.55 29.70 -19.49
C ALA A 943 23.08 29.89 -19.43
N THR A 944 23.58 30.94 -18.76
CA THR A 944 25.03 31.10 -18.52
C THR A 944 25.63 30.04 -17.59
N ARG A 945 24.78 29.28 -16.87
CA ARG A 945 25.16 28.28 -15.86
C ARG A 945 26.03 28.78 -14.70
N ASP A 946 26.32 30.08 -14.63
CA ASP A 946 27.01 30.70 -13.49
C ASP A 946 26.05 30.73 -12.28
N PRO A 947 26.40 30.11 -11.14
CA PRO A 947 25.57 30.12 -9.95
C PRO A 947 25.21 31.53 -9.48
N LYS A 948 26.05 32.55 -9.70
CA LYS A 948 25.75 33.94 -9.34
C LYS A 948 24.63 34.51 -10.22
N HIS A 949 24.65 34.22 -11.52
CA HIS A 949 23.60 34.65 -12.44
C HIS A 949 22.29 33.90 -12.17
N ILE A 950 22.35 32.60 -11.87
CA ILE A 950 21.17 31.80 -11.53
C ILE A 950 20.53 32.31 -10.23
N GLN A 951 21.32 32.66 -9.21
CA GLN A 951 20.79 33.25 -7.97
C GLN A 951 20.12 34.60 -8.20
N ARG A 952 20.67 35.47 -9.06
CA ARG A 952 20.04 36.73 -9.44
C ARG A 952 18.72 36.52 -10.19
N ALA A 953 18.70 35.60 -11.14
CA ALA A 953 17.48 35.24 -11.87
C ALA A 953 16.40 34.68 -10.93
N LEU A 954 16.80 33.83 -9.97
CA LEU A 954 15.89 33.27 -8.97
C LEU A 954 15.29 34.36 -8.05
N GLN A 955 16.08 35.35 -7.64
CA GLN A 955 15.58 36.50 -6.87
C GLN A 955 14.54 37.28 -7.68
N ALA A 956 14.84 37.59 -8.94
CA ALA A 956 13.91 38.29 -9.83
C ALA A 956 12.60 37.50 -10.04
N PHE A 957 12.67 36.19 -10.26
CA PHE A 957 11.46 35.35 -10.38
C PHE A 957 10.66 35.27 -9.08
N THR A 958 11.31 35.32 -7.92
CA THR A 958 10.62 35.32 -6.62
C THR A 958 9.86 36.63 -6.41
N GLU A 959 10.45 37.76 -6.78
CA GLU A 959 9.78 39.07 -6.76
C GLU A 959 8.58 39.09 -7.72
N LEU A 960 8.74 38.59 -8.94
CA LEU A 960 7.65 38.52 -9.94
C LEU A 960 6.54 37.53 -9.57
N ALA A 961 6.89 36.40 -8.95
CA ALA A 961 5.90 35.44 -8.48
C ALA A 961 5.08 35.99 -7.29
N SER A 962 5.59 37.01 -6.58
CA SER A 962 4.87 37.68 -5.50
C SER A 962 3.79 38.65 -6.03
N THR A 963 3.97 39.21 -7.22
CA THR A 963 3.01 40.13 -7.85
C THR A 963 1.93 39.39 -8.64
N GLN A 964 2.27 38.26 -9.26
CA GLN A 964 1.32 37.41 -10.01
C GLN A 964 1.34 35.97 -9.48
N VAL A 965 0.44 35.70 -8.53
CA VAL A 965 0.33 34.39 -7.87
C VAL A 965 -0.03 33.30 -8.90
N ASN A 966 0.76 32.24 -8.93
CA ASN A 966 0.60 31.05 -9.80
C ASN A 966 0.84 31.26 -11.29
N ASN A 967 1.65 32.25 -11.69
CA ASN A 967 2.06 32.39 -13.07
C ASN A 967 3.01 31.23 -13.49
N VAL A 968 2.59 30.43 -14.48
CA VAL A 968 3.23 29.16 -14.88
C VAL A 968 4.69 29.31 -15.33
N PRO A 969 5.06 30.27 -16.20
CA PRO A 969 6.43 30.42 -16.68
C PRO A 969 7.41 30.80 -15.56
N TYR A 970 7.00 31.61 -14.58
CA TYR A 970 7.86 31.97 -13.44
C TYR A 970 8.09 30.79 -12.51
N LEU A 971 7.05 30.02 -12.20
CA LEU A 971 7.18 28.82 -11.36
C LEU A 971 8.03 27.73 -12.03
N LEU A 972 7.89 27.57 -13.35
CA LEU A 972 8.75 26.69 -14.15
C LEU A 972 10.21 27.15 -14.07
N ALA A 973 10.46 28.44 -14.34
CA ALA A 973 11.81 29.01 -14.32
C ALA A 973 12.45 28.93 -12.91
N MET A 974 11.68 29.13 -11.84
CA MET A 974 12.14 28.89 -10.46
C MET A 974 12.46 27.41 -10.22
N GLY A 975 11.63 26.49 -10.73
CA GLY A 975 11.88 25.05 -10.68
C GLY A 975 13.20 24.68 -11.35
N GLN A 976 13.43 25.17 -12.57
CA GLN A 976 14.67 25.00 -13.32
C GLN A 976 15.87 25.62 -12.60
N ALA A 977 15.76 26.84 -12.09
CA ALA A 977 16.81 27.50 -11.30
C ALA A 977 17.20 26.70 -10.06
N PHE A 978 16.21 26.19 -9.31
CA PHE A 978 16.47 25.34 -8.14
C PHE A 978 17.14 24.01 -8.53
N MET A 979 16.79 23.41 -9.67
CA MET A 979 17.46 22.21 -10.17
C MET A 979 18.91 22.51 -10.56
N LEU A 980 19.18 23.60 -11.28
CA LEU A 980 20.55 24.03 -11.63
C LEU A 980 21.42 24.33 -10.39
N LEU A 981 20.81 24.81 -9.30
CA LEU A 981 21.47 25.01 -8.00
C LEU A 981 21.54 23.75 -7.13
N LYS A 982 21.12 22.58 -7.64
CA LYS A 982 21.06 21.29 -6.93
C LYS A 982 20.18 21.31 -5.67
N GLN A 983 19.13 22.13 -5.67
CA GLN A 983 18.12 22.24 -4.60
C GLN A 983 16.83 21.50 -4.96
N THR A 984 16.94 20.19 -5.23
CA THR A 984 15.84 19.32 -5.72
C THR A 984 14.55 19.37 -4.89
N PRO A 985 14.57 19.41 -3.54
CA PRO A 985 13.33 19.48 -2.75
C PRO A 985 12.53 20.78 -2.99
N ARG A 986 13.23 21.92 -3.15
CA ARG A 986 12.61 23.23 -3.41
C ARG A 986 12.08 23.30 -4.83
N ALA A 987 12.82 22.77 -5.80
CA ALA A 987 12.38 22.63 -7.19
C ALA A 987 11.07 21.83 -7.27
N ARG A 988 11.04 20.65 -6.66
CA ARG A 988 9.87 19.76 -6.64
C ARG A 988 8.63 20.44 -6.04
N ASN A 989 8.79 21.24 -4.99
CA ASN A 989 7.68 21.97 -4.37
C ASN A 989 7.07 23.02 -5.32
N GLN A 990 7.89 23.71 -6.12
CA GLN A 990 7.37 24.65 -7.12
C GLN A 990 6.71 23.92 -8.29
N LEU A 991 7.34 22.87 -8.82
CA LEU A 991 6.81 22.10 -9.95
C LEU A 991 5.50 21.37 -9.61
N LYS A 992 5.32 20.89 -8.37
CA LYS A 992 4.05 20.31 -7.90
C LYS A 992 2.87 21.29 -7.92
N ARG A 993 3.12 22.61 -7.85
CA ARG A 993 2.05 23.59 -7.97
C ARG A 993 1.49 23.61 -9.40
N LEU A 994 2.35 23.36 -10.39
CA LEU A 994 2.00 23.36 -11.82
C LEU A 994 1.17 22.15 -12.25
N THR A 995 1.18 21.04 -11.50
CA THR A 995 0.34 19.87 -11.84
C THR A 995 -1.15 20.12 -11.60
N LYS A 996 -1.49 21.11 -10.76
CA LYS A 996 -2.86 21.52 -10.44
C LYS A 996 -3.42 22.59 -11.38
N VAL A 997 -2.58 23.22 -12.20
CA VAL A 997 -3.00 24.25 -13.15
C VAL A 997 -3.71 23.57 -14.32
N GLU A 998 -4.81 24.16 -14.76
CA GLU A 998 -5.55 23.69 -15.93
C GLU A 998 -4.73 23.89 -17.20
N TRP A 999 -4.79 22.91 -18.10
CA TRP A 999 -4.05 22.99 -19.36
C TRP A 999 -4.68 24.02 -20.28
N SER A 1000 -3.87 24.87 -20.90
CA SER A 1000 -4.30 25.85 -21.89
C SER A 1000 -3.31 25.92 -23.05
N TRP A 1001 -3.77 26.39 -24.22
CA TRP A 1001 -2.93 26.51 -25.41
C TRP A 1001 -1.74 27.45 -25.22
N GLU A 1002 -1.96 28.58 -24.53
CA GLU A 1002 -0.92 29.58 -24.26
C GLU A 1002 0.17 29.07 -23.31
N LEU A 1003 -0.16 28.15 -22.40
CA LEU A 1003 0.74 27.60 -21.40
C LEU A 1003 1.23 26.19 -21.76
N SER A 1004 0.89 25.70 -22.95
CA SER A 1004 1.06 24.29 -23.33
C SER A 1004 2.51 23.82 -23.30
N GLU A 1005 3.46 24.63 -23.80
CA GLU A 1005 4.89 24.32 -23.78
C GLU A 1005 5.49 24.37 -22.36
N ASP A 1006 5.10 25.37 -21.57
CA ASP A 1006 5.62 25.57 -20.22
C ASP A 1006 5.09 24.51 -19.23
N LEU A 1007 3.84 24.06 -19.40
CA LEU A 1007 3.28 22.94 -18.62
C LEU A 1007 3.91 21.60 -19.01
N GLU A 1008 4.12 21.36 -20.31
CA GLU A 1008 4.77 20.15 -20.80
C GLU A 1008 6.20 20.03 -20.26
N THR A 1009 6.99 21.11 -20.33
CA THR A 1009 8.35 21.15 -19.77
C THR A 1009 8.36 21.00 -18.25
N ALA A 1010 7.39 21.58 -17.53
CA ALA A 1010 7.24 21.39 -16.09
C ALA A 1010 6.96 19.93 -15.71
N TRP A 1011 6.07 19.25 -16.44
CA TRP A 1011 5.74 17.86 -16.20
C TRP A 1011 6.92 16.93 -16.52
N LEU A 1012 7.65 17.20 -17.62
CA LEU A 1012 8.88 16.46 -17.97
C LEU A 1012 9.97 16.63 -16.91
N LEU A 1013 10.20 17.84 -16.41
CA LEU A 1013 11.19 18.09 -15.36
C LEU A 1013 10.79 17.44 -14.03
N LEU A 1014 9.50 17.47 -13.69
CA LEU A 1014 9.01 16.79 -12.50
C LEU A 1014 9.09 15.27 -12.63
N ALA A 1015 8.83 14.72 -13.82
CA ALA A 1015 9.02 13.31 -14.11
C ALA A 1015 10.50 12.89 -13.99
N ASP A 1016 11.44 13.69 -14.51
CA ASP A 1016 12.88 13.48 -14.34
C ASP A 1016 13.29 13.36 -12.86
N VAL A 1017 12.82 14.29 -12.03
CA VAL A 1017 13.03 14.27 -10.56
C VAL A 1017 12.47 12.97 -9.94
N TYR A 1018 11.30 12.50 -10.38
CA TYR A 1018 10.72 11.27 -9.84
C TYR A 1018 11.45 10.00 -10.31
N ILE A 1019 11.88 9.96 -11.57
CA ILE A 1019 12.68 8.86 -12.13
C ILE A 1019 13.99 8.71 -11.36
N LYS A 1020 14.68 9.82 -11.06
CA LYS A 1020 15.87 9.80 -10.19
C LYS A 1020 15.59 9.29 -8.78
N SER A 1021 14.41 9.61 -8.24
CA SER A 1021 13.99 9.14 -6.92
C SER A 1021 13.49 7.68 -6.88
N GLY A 1022 13.47 6.98 -8.02
CA GLY A 1022 12.96 5.61 -8.16
C GLY A 1022 11.44 5.48 -8.10
N LYS A 1023 10.69 6.58 -8.23
CA LYS A 1023 9.22 6.60 -8.17
C LYS A 1023 8.62 6.53 -9.57
N TYR A 1024 8.71 5.37 -10.20
CA TYR A 1024 8.33 5.19 -11.60
C TYR A 1024 6.83 5.37 -11.88
N ASP A 1025 5.95 4.93 -10.97
CA ASP A 1025 4.49 5.05 -11.17
C ASP A 1025 4.05 6.51 -11.37
N ILE A 1026 4.49 7.40 -10.48
CA ILE A 1026 4.15 8.83 -10.51
C ILE A 1026 4.78 9.49 -11.74
N ALA A 1027 5.98 9.07 -12.13
CA ALA A 1027 6.63 9.56 -13.33
C ALA A 1027 5.86 9.13 -14.59
N CYS A 1028 5.43 7.87 -14.68
CA CYS A 1028 4.62 7.34 -15.77
C CYS A 1028 3.31 8.12 -15.94
N ASP A 1029 2.59 8.44 -14.86
CA ASP A 1029 1.36 9.25 -14.93
C ASP A 1029 1.61 10.63 -15.54
N LEU A 1030 2.70 11.30 -15.14
CA LEU A 1030 3.08 12.60 -15.67
C LEU A 1030 3.47 12.52 -17.15
N LEU A 1031 4.21 11.48 -17.55
CA LEU A 1031 4.64 11.26 -18.93
C LEU A 1031 3.44 10.90 -19.83
N GLN A 1032 2.52 10.06 -19.37
CA GLN A 1032 1.27 9.77 -20.08
C GLN A 1032 0.42 11.03 -20.24
N ARG A 1033 0.40 11.90 -19.23
CA ARG A 1033 -0.25 13.22 -19.34
C ARG A 1033 0.41 14.07 -20.42
N CYS A 1034 1.75 14.09 -20.51
CA CYS A 1034 2.45 14.78 -21.61
C CYS A 1034 2.04 14.21 -22.97
N ILE A 1035 2.06 12.88 -23.14
CA ILE A 1035 1.74 12.21 -24.41
C ILE A 1035 0.27 12.44 -24.81
N LYS A 1036 -0.65 12.46 -23.84
CA LYS A 1036 -2.06 12.75 -24.06
C LYS A 1036 -2.28 14.12 -24.72
N TYR A 1037 -1.53 15.14 -24.29
CA TYR A 1037 -1.66 16.50 -24.82
C TYR A 1037 -0.68 16.80 -25.95
N ASN A 1038 0.42 16.06 -26.07
CA ASN A 1038 1.42 16.17 -27.13
C ASN A 1038 1.92 14.78 -27.54
N GLN A 1039 1.31 14.21 -28.58
CA GLN A 1039 1.64 12.89 -29.09
C GLN A 1039 3.00 12.86 -29.82
N SER A 1040 3.58 14.00 -30.18
CA SER A 1040 4.92 14.09 -30.79
C SER A 1040 6.03 14.40 -29.79
N CYS A 1041 5.73 14.38 -28.48
CA CYS A 1041 6.73 14.66 -27.45
C CYS A 1041 7.78 13.53 -27.38
N SER A 1042 8.85 13.66 -28.17
CA SER A 1042 9.94 12.68 -28.23
C SER A 1042 10.54 12.38 -26.86
N ARG A 1043 10.71 13.41 -26.03
CA ARG A 1043 11.31 13.31 -24.71
C ARG A 1043 10.45 12.53 -23.71
N ALA A 1044 9.12 12.64 -23.80
CA ALA A 1044 8.23 11.85 -22.96
C ALA A 1044 8.38 10.34 -23.27
N TYR A 1045 8.44 10.00 -24.55
CA TYR A 1045 8.70 8.63 -25.00
C TYR A 1045 10.10 8.14 -24.59
N GLU A 1046 11.11 8.99 -24.65
CA GLU A 1046 12.47 8.64 -24.21
C GLU A 1046 12.54 8.32 -22.70
N TYR A 1047 11.87 9.12 -21.86
CA TYR A 1047 11.74 8.81 -20.42
C TYR A 1047 10.94 7.53 -20.18
N MET A 1048 9.84 7.30 -20.91
CA MET A 1048 9.08 6.04 -20.81
C MET A 1048 9.92 4.84 -21.21
N GLY A 1049 10.67 4.92 -22.32
CA GLY A 1049 11.62 3.90 -22.74
C GLY A 1049 12.68 3.62 -21.68
N TYR A 1050 13.20 4.68 -21.02
CA TYR A 1050 14.16 4.54 -19.95
C TYR A 1050 13.60 3.81 -18.72
N ILE A 1051 12.37 4.15 -18.32
CA ILE A 1051 11.69 3.44 -17.22
C ILE A 1051 11.52 1.96 -17.57
N ARG A 1052 11.04 1.64 -18.77
CA ARG A 1052 10.87 0.24 -19.23
C ARG A 1052 12.19 -0.51 -19.34
N GLU A 1053 13.26 0.14 -19.77
CA GLU A 1053 14.61 -0.42 -19.78
C GLU A 1053 15.10 -0.77 -18.37
N LYS A 1054 14.80 0.09 -17.37
CA LYS A 1054 15.10 -0.17 -15.94
C LYS A 1054 14.25 -1.29 -15.35
N GLU A 1055 13.03 -1.48 -15.85
CA GLU A 1055 12.15 -2.61 -15.50
C GLU A 1055 12.50 -3.91 -16.23
N HIS A 1056 13.52 -3.90 -17.10
CA HIS A 1056 13.92 -5.02 -17.96
C HIS A 1056 12.89 -5.45 -19.02
N SER A 1057 11.88 -4.62 -19.31
CA SER A 1057 10.96 -4.83 -20.45
C SER A 1057 11.55 -4.23 -21.74
N TYR A 1058 12.51 -4.95 -22.34
CA TYR A 1058 13.24 -4.49 -23.53
C TYR A 1058 12.37 -4.33 -24.78
N HIS A 1059 11.30 -5.13 -24.90
CA HIS A 1059 10.34 -5.01 -26.00
C HIS A 1059 9.61 -3.66 -25.92
N ASP A 1060 8.97 -3.37 -24.79
CA ASP A 1060 8.19 -2.14 -24.62
C ASP A 1060 9.10 -0.90 -24.65
N ALA A 1061 10.31 -1.02 -24.09
CA ALA A 1061 11.34 0.01 -24.19
C ALA A 1061 11.68 0.33 -25.66
N SER A 1062 11.82 -0.69 -26.51
CA SER A 1062 12.10 -0.49 -27.94
C SER A 1062 10.98 0.25 -28.67
N VAL A 1063 9.71 -0.04 -28.36
CA VAL A 1063 8.55 0.66 -28.94
C VAL A 1063 8.58 2.14 -28.58
N PHE A 1064 8.81 2.47 -27.31
CA PHE A 1064 8.88 3.86 -26.88
C PHE A 1064 10.12 4.58 -27.44
N TYR A 1065 11.28 3.91 -27.51
CA TYR A 1065 12.47 4.49 -28.11
C TYR A 1065 12.33 4.69 -29.63
N ASP A 1066 11.60 3.83 -30.35
CA ASP A 1066 11.32 4.03 -31.78
C ASP A 1066 10.44 5.25 -32.01
N HIS A 1067 9.38 5.44 -31.20
CA HIS A 1067 8.58 6.66 -31.23
C HIS A 1067 9.44 7.91 -30.91
N ALA A 1068 10.29 7.85 -29.88
CA ALA A 1068 11.19 8.95 -29.53
C ALA A 1068 12.15 9.29 -30.69
N TRP A 1069 12.67 8.27 -31.38
CA TRP A 1069 13.60 8.44 -32.49
C TRP A 1069 12.89 8.94 -33.76
N LEU A 1070 11.68 8.46 -34.04
CA LEU A 1070 10.85 8.95 -35.14
C LEU A 1070 10.55 10.44 -35.01
N TYR A 1071 10.12 10.90 -33.84
CA TYR A 1071 9.74 12.31 -33.62
C TYR A 1071 10.92 13.27 -33.48
N THR A 1072 12.16 12.76 -33.42
CA THR A 1072 13.39 13.55 -33.58
C THR A 1072 13.92 13.52 -35.02
N ASN A 1073 13.07 13.13 -35.98
CA ASN A 1073 13.43 12.92 -37.39
C ASN A 1073 14.59 11.92 -37.58
N ARG A 1074 14.78 11.01 -36.62
CA ARG A 1074 15.85 10.00 -36.61
C ARG A 1074 17.27 10.60 -36.64
N VAL A 1075 17.43 11.84 -36.19
CA VAL A 1075 18.71 12.55 -36.19
C VAL A 1075 19.50 12.31 -34.89
N ASN A 1076 18.82 12.09 -33.76
CA ASN A 1076 19.50 11.99 -32.46
C ASN A 1076 20.24 10.64 -32.28
N PRO A 1077 21.59 10.61 -32.23
CA PRO A 1077 22.36 9.37 -32.12
C PRO A 1077 22.18 8.65 -30.78
N SER A 1078 21.96 9.40 -29.69
CA SER A 1078 21.84 8.86 -28.34
C SER A 1078 20.57 8.00 -28.16
N VAL A 1079 19.44 8.48 -28.70
CA VAL A 1079 18.17 7.76 -28.70
C VAL A 1079 18.26 6.54 -29.63
N GLY A 1080 18.89 6.70 -30.80
CA GLY A 1080 19.16 5.59 -31.71
C GLY A 1080 19.99 4.49 -31.05
N PHE A 1081 21.01 4.84 -30.26
CA PHE A 1081 21.85 3.87 -29.52
C PHE A 1081 21.04 3.04 -28.55
N ARG A 1082 20.19 3.70 -27.75
CA ARG A 1082 19.31 3.01 -26.81
C ARG A 1082 18.30 2.13 -27.54
N LEU A 1083 17.74 2.59 -28.65
CA LEU A 1083 16.84 1.79 -29.48
C LEU A 1083 17.52 0.52 -29.99
N ALA A 1084 18.70 0.63 -30.61
CA ALA A 1084 19.47 -0.51 -31.11
C ALA A 1084 19.91 -1.47 -30.00
N PHE A 1085 20.29 -0.95 -28.83
CA PHE A 1085 20.60 -1.77 -27.67
C PHE A 1085 19.38 -2.59 -27.20
N ASN A 1086 18.19 -1.98 -27.13
CA ASN A 1086 16.98 -2.66 -26.74
C ASN A 1086 16.52 -3.70 -27.79
N TYR A 1087 16.61 -3.39 -29.09
CA TYR A 1087 16.37 -4.37 -30.16
C TYR A 1087 17.35 -5.55 -30.12
N LEU A 1088 18.64 -5.31 -29.82
CA LEU A 1088 19.61 -6.39 -29.63
C LEU A 1088 19.21 -7.30 -28.46
N LYS A 1089 18.82 -6.73 -27.32
CA LYS A 1089 18.41 -7.50 -26.13
C LYS A 1089 17.15 -8.34 -26.36
N PHE A 1090 16.22 -7.86 -27.19
CA PHE A 1090 15.03 -8.58 -27.60
C PHE A 1090 15.21 -9.41 -28.89
N LYS A 1091 16.45 -9.53 -29.40
CA LYS A 1091 16.86 -10.38 -30.56
C LYS A 1091 16.27 -9.96 -31.91
N GLN A 1092 15.94 -8.69 -32.09
CA GLN A 1092 15.57 -8.11 -33.39
C GLN A 1092 16.79 -7.56 -34.11
N TYR A 1093 17.54 -8.48 -34.72
CA TYR A 1093 18.86 -8.18 -35.27
C TYR A 1093 18.82 -7.37 -36.58
N ASN A 1094 17.78 -7.53 -37.41
CA ASN A 1094 17.67 -6.80 -38.68
C ASN A 1094 17.41 -5.31 -38.40
N GLU A 1095 16.45 -5.04 -37.53
CA GLU A 1095 16.07 -3.71 -37.07
C GLU A 1095 17.23 -3.05 -36.33
N THR A 1096 17.97 -3.81 -35.52
CA THR A 1096 19.22 -3.33 -34.88
C THR A 1096 20.22 -2.84 -35.92
N ILE A 1097 20.50 -3.62 -36.97
CA ILE A 1097 21.48 -3.25 -38.02
C ILE A 1097 21.01 -2.02 -38.80
N GLU A 1098 19.72 -1.92 -39.14
CA GLU A 1098 19.16 -0.76 -39.82
C GLU A 1098 19.31 0.53 -39.01
N VAL A 1099 19.01 0.47 -37.70
CA VAL A 1099 19.18 1.62 -36.79
C VAL A 1099 20.64 2.01 -36.70
N CYS A 1100 21.55 1.04 -36.51
CA CYS A 1100 23.00 1.27 -36.47
C CYS A 1100 23.49 1.94 -37.75
N HIS A 1101 23.06 1.47 -38.93
CA HIS A 1101 23.48 2.03 -40.22
C HIS A 1101 22.99 3.48 -40.39
N LYS A 1102 21.74 3.78 -40.03
CA LYS A 1102 21.19 5.14 -40.10
C LYS A 1102 21.91 6.10 -39.14
N VAL A 1103 22.24 5.66 -37.92
CA VAL A 1103 22.97 6.52 -36.97
C VAL A 1103 24.42 6.74 -37.41
N CYS A 1104 25.09 5.73 -37.96
CA CYS A 1104 26.45 5.88 -38.51
C CYS A 1104 26.54 6.85 -39.68
N THR A 1105 25.43 7.16 -40.38
CA THR A 1105 25.43 8.19 -41.44
C THR A 1105 25.33 9.62 -40.90
N VAL A 1106 25.01 9.80 -39.62
CA VAL A 1106 24.77 11.11 -38.98
C VAL A 1106 25.94 11.53 -38.11
N ASP A 1107 26.67 10.59 -37.50
CA ASP A 1107 27.75 10.91 -36.55
C ASP A 1107 28.94 9.93 -36.69
N ASP A 1108 30.08 10.42 -37.20
CA ASP A 1108 31.30 9.65 -37.46
C ASP A 1108 32.08 9.30 -36.18
N ILE A 1109 31.82 9.98 -35.06
CA ILE A 1109 32.65 9.90 -33.85
C ILE A 1109 32.37 8.63 -33.03
N THR A 1110 31.20 7.98 -33.20
CA THR A 1110 30.75 6.85 -32.37
C THR A 1110 30.87 5.46 -33.01
N ILE A 1111 31.59 5.34 -34.13
CA ILE A 1111 31.72 4.10 -34.95
C ILE A 1111 32.14 2.85 -34.13
N VAL A 1112 32.92 2.99 -33.06
CA VAL A 1112 33.46 1.86 -32.29
C VAL A 1112 32.39 1.13 -31.47
N ALA A 1113 31.48 1.86 -30.82
CA ALA A 1113 30.42 1.27 -30.00
C ALA A 1113 29.37 0.57 -30.88
N TRP A 1114 29.04 1.19 -32.01
CA TRP A 1114 28.11 0.68 -33.01
C TRP A 1114 28.68 -0.53 -33.77
N SER A 1115 29.97 -0.52 -34.09
CA SER A 1115 30.67 -1.69 -34.66
C SER A 1115 30.59 -2.91 -33.74
N GLN A 1116 30.65 -2.72 -32.42
CA GLN A 1116 30.56 -3.81 -31.45
C GLN A 1116 29.14 -4.41 -31.38
N ILE A 1117 28.10 -3.58 -31.39
CA ILE A 1117 26.69 -4.00 -31.41
C ILE A 1117 26.37 -4.79 -32.70
N CYS A 1118 26.82 -4.30 -33.86
CA CYS A 1118 26.67 -4.99 -35.14
C CYS A 1118 27.43 -6.34 -35.16
N LYS A 1119 28.65 -6.40 -34.59
CA LYS A 1119 29.41 -7.66 -34.48
C LYS A 1119 28.70 -8.69 -33.60
N THR A 1120 28.09 -8.29 -32.49
CA THR A 1120 27.30 -9.19 -31.62
C THR A 1120 26.03 -9.67 -32.32
N ALA A 1121 25.30 -8.78 -33.02
CA ALA A 1121 24.11 -9.18 -33.76
C ALA A 1121 24.42 -10.18 -34.89
N LEU A 1122 25.52 -9.97 -35.62
CA LEU A 1122 25.94 -10.83 -36.74
C LEU A 1122 26.50 -12.20 -36.29
N THR A 1123 27.09 -12.28 -35.09
CA THR A 1123 27.63 -13.54 -34.54
C THR A 1123 26.51 -14.47 -34.06
N ASP A 1124 25.42 -13.93 -33.53
CA ASP A 1124 24.25 -14.71 -33.09
C ASP A 1124 23.31 -15.14 -34.24
N LEU A 1125 23.24 -14.35 -35.33
CA LEU A 1125 22.43 -14.66 -36.52
C LEU A 1125 22.95 -15.85 -37.33
N VAL A 1126 24.27 -16.11 -37.31
CA VAL A 1126 24.89 -17.21 -38.07
C VAL A 1126 25.92 -17.94 -37.19
N PRO A 1127 25.53 -19.02 -36.49
CA PRO A 1127 26.46 -19.80 -35.68
C PRO A 1127 27.42 -20.56 -36.61
N GLY A 1128 28.61 -20.00 -36.85
CA GLY A 1128 29.68 -20.64 -37.63
C GLY A 1128 30.52 -19.72 -38.53
N TYR A 1129 30.22 -18.43 -38.65
CA TYR A 1129 31.00 -17.53 -39.53
C TYR A 1129 32.27 -16.97 -38.88
N HIS A 1130 33.29 -17.81 -38.72
CA HIS A 1130 34.66 -17.38 -38.49
C HIS A 1130 35.35 -16.99 -39.81
N TYR A 1131 35.20 -15.75 -40.31
CA TYR A 1131 36.21 -15.17 -41.22
C TYR A 1131 36.33 -13.64 -41.10
N TRP A 1132 37.32 -13.24 -40.31
CA TRP A 1132 37.90 -11.91 -40.22
C TRP A 1132 38.62 -11.49 -41.52
N LYS A 1133 37.92 -11.07 -42.58
CA LYS A 1133 38.64 -10.51 -43.76
C LYS A 1133 37.97 -9.41 -44.60
N TYR A 1134 36.71 -9.03 -44.39
CA TYR A 1134 36.05 -8.04 -45.26
C TYR A 1134 35.80 -6.64 -44.65
N TRP A 1135 36.25 -6.36 -43.43
CA TRP A 1135 36.03 -5.05 -42.78
C TRP A 1135 37.29 -4.18 -42.62
N LYS A 1136 38.37 -4.50 -43.33
CA LYS A 1136 39.59 -3.68 -43.37
C LYS A 1136 39.52 -2.49 -44.35
N GLY A 1137 38.35 -2.22 -44.94
CA GLY A 1137 38.16 -1.21 -45.99
C GLY A 1137 37.53 0.12 -45.54
N LEU A 1138 37.11 0.27 -44.28
CA LEU A 1138 36.41 1.46 -43.78
C LEU A 1138 37.17 2.22 -42.70
N SER A 1139 38.48 1.98 -42.57
CA SER A 1139 39.39 2.83 -41.76
C SER A 1139 40.03 3.95 -42.59
N VAL A 1140 39.43 4.31 -43.74
CA VAL A 1140 39.86 5.42 -44.61
C VAL A 1140 38.62 6.12 -45.16
N VAL A 1141 37.87 6.80 -44.28
CA VAL A 1141 37.25 8.12 -44.51
C VAL A 1141 37.25 8.83 -43.16
#